data_AF-A0A6G3QTH0-F1
#
_entry.id   AF-A0A6G3QTH0-F1
#
_cell.length_a   1.000
_cell.length_b   1.000
_cell.length_c   1.000
_cell.angle_alpha   90.00
_cell.angle_beta   90.00
_cell.angle_gamma   90.00
#
_symmetry.space_group_name_H-M   'P 1'
#
loop_
_entity.id
_entity.type
_entity.pdbx_description
1 polymer ?
#
loop_
_entity_poly.entity_id
_entity_poly.type
_entity_poly.pdbx_seq_one_letter_code
_entity_poly.pdbx_strand_id
1 'polypeptide(L)'
;MDSVDTALDRVWPAELRTDRLLLRPVTREDGPLVSELLTDGRVRAHLGGSVTDDRVAARQAAYPTTAGAWTVVRVADQRPIGLVTIGADHRCEGRVELSCQLLPAAWGEGLGREAVAAAVSWWTDAVPGGGPLVAVTQKANRASCRMLEAIGMTVVDELEEHGARQCLYPPRATRTTVTCAGCACLPRGGTPSSVAEAPRPARPRPARTFPRTSRRSPQRNWPVCALPATVPMSELFDAVDALVASRAVLPPPAERKRLRAAHGLTIDEVATALKVRRATVSGWESGKTEPRPPERDAYARLLDKLAELYPAPADAPVQDAAVPATFTGAPAPAETRTLSTGQAPEAADMTATENTQPPAPAPVVAAPVAAPRPARTTRSTSSTLRRPGAKKAAPASTPAGGTDPRFENGPLAVVDVEDGKVLAYCVGGLVLDVPAKSLPSLVDWTLKEAKLGQPKLSGPGKDADPLIVLTEAALERYGLPVTLAEEEKHAGRIPEGHKVIKQLARAEWKLTKRGFGPWARIYRPAIGSERACVQLCIPSWNALDTRHWGEAGQLPPAELARVLGVYASRVMTPRGSTAVTGLELMTALHPPTRASEPDAAGKRHSEHNPGSLGKDAIDPMNWPPCEVPDGHPVLKDLPRFHVRGPGEKLFEEAYDWARPMTDAECTLRHLVGIDVNMAFAAGANGLTVGLGEATHVTNPVFDPKLPGSWLVDLSHVDLSKVKVGKEWVELDGSLLPSPFTPKGERPDGPAWYATPTVAYATELGYEVRPIEAWVRYDNGRYLDGWYNRLRDAYLATMADLGVHTDMEPADFLAAMDGYKDRDPELGLVVSAIKATVKGGLGKLRERPRGEGWRPGQPWRALSRPTWRPDIRAAVISRTRINLHRKIVKHAAFTGQCPVAILSDCVVYAADGTSPLDFLPYREGKPLPGGFKLGINPGLVKHEGTQTVLWGEEVRERFDALELNLARYIKDGTVTDVDNGE
;
A
#
# COMPACT_ATOMS: atom_id res chain seq x y z
N MET A 1 12.15 8.85 -4.32
CA MET A 1 13.18 8.34 -5.23
C MET A 1 12.50 7.35 -6.16
N ASP A 2 12.99 7.27 -7.39
CA ASP A 2 12.95 6.01 -8.14
C ASP A 2 14.07 5.11 -7.55
N SER A 3 14.08 3.78 -7.74
CA SER A 3 15.18 2.97 -7.15
C SER A 3 16.55 3.41 -7.67
N VAL A 4 17.62 3.07 -6.95
CA VAL A 4 19.00 3.37 -7.39
C VAL A 4 19.26 2.75 -8.77
N ASP A 5 18.71 1.56 -8.95
CA ASP A 5 18.78 0.71 -10.13
C ASP A 5 17.94 1.33 -11.25
N THR A 6 16.71 1.76 -10.97
CA THR A 6 15.87 2.56 -11.91
C THR A 6 16.55 3.87 -12.34
N ALA A 7 17.43 4.45 -11.51
CA ALA A 7 18.21 5.64 -11.86
C ALA A 7 19.43 5.29 -12.75
N LEU A 8 20.07 4.13 -12.52
CA LEU A 8 21.13 3.58 -13.36
C LEU A 8 20.60 3.14 -14.73
N ASP A 9 19.47 2.44 -14.78
CA ASP A 9 18.82 1.92 -16.00
C ASP A 9 18.60 3.00 -17.07
N ARG A 10 18.33 4.24 -16.65
CA ARG A 10 18.10 5.40 -17.55
C ARG A 10 19.36 5.92 -18.23
N VAL A 11 20.54 5.59 -17.71
CA VAL A 11 21.84 6.08 -18.16
C VAL A 11 22.80 4.95 -18.56
N TRP A 12 22.32 3.70 -18.54
CA TRP A 12 23.07 2.51 -18.90
C TRP A 12 22.72 2.06 -20.33
N PRO A 13 23.66 1.49 -21.12
CA PRO A 13 25.09 1.33 -20.84
C PRO A 13 25.88 2.65 -20.92
N ALA A 14 26.88 2.81 -20.04
CA ALA A 14 27.79 3.95 -20.05
C ALA A 14 29.25 3.52 -20.21
N GLU A 15 30.01 4.18 -21.08
CA GLU A 15 31.47 4.05 -21.17
C GLU A 15 32.17 5.31 -20.64
N LEU A 16 33.10 5.17 -19.70
CA LEU A 16 33.91 6.28 -19.17
C LEU A 16 35.34 6.15 -19.70
N ARG A 17 35.86 7.22 -20.30
CA ARG A 17 37.23 7.27 -20.84
C ARG A 17 38.09 8.25 -20.05
N THR A 18 39.31 7.85 -19.72
CA THR A 18 40.34 8.67 -19.09
C THR A 18 41.65 8.56 -19.87
N ASP A 19 42.68 9.30 -19.47
CA ASP A 19 43.99 9.33 -20.14
C ASP A 19 44.64 7.93 -20.28
N ARG A 20 44.35 7.01 -19.34
CA ARG A 20 44.97 5.67 -19.30
C ARG A 20 43.96 4.51 -19.27
N LEU A 21 42.67 4.77 -19.04
CA LEU A 21 41.65 3.72 -18.81
C LEU A 21 40.40 3.90 -19.68
N LEU A 22 39.80 2.77 -20.04
CA LEU A 22 38.42 2.65 -20.50
C LEU A 22 37.65 1.85 -19.45
N LEU A 23 36.66 2.47 -18.81
CA LEU A 23 35.64 1.78 -18.03
C LEU A 23 34.47 1.50 -18.98
N ARG A 24 34.32 0.25 -19.42
CA ARG A 24 33.20 -0.20 -20.25
C ARG A 24 32.30 -1.16 -19.47
N PRO A 25 31.02 -1.34 -19.83
CA PRO A 25 30.18 -2.38 -19.22
C PRO A 25 30.88 -3.74 -19.20
N VAL A 26 30.63 -4.53 -18.15
CA VAL A 26 31.12 -5.91 -18.06
C VAL A 26 30.47 -6.76 -19.16
N THR A 27 31.22 -7.71 -19.71
CA THR A 27 30.73 -8.69 -20.70
C THR A 27 30.98 -10.11 -20.21
N ARG A 28 30.35 -11.12 -20.84
CA ARG A 28 30.61 -12.54 -20.51
C ARG A 28 32.07 -12.95 -20.76
N GLU A 29 32.80 -12.22 -21.62
CA GLU A 29 34.23 -12.43 -21.87
C GLU A 29 35.12 -12.02 -20.69
N ASP A 30 34.64 -11.19 -19.77
CA ASP A 30 35.37 -10.78 -18.55
C ASP A 30 35.33 -11.84 -17.43
N GLY A 31 34.65 -12.98 -17.65
CA GLY A 31 34.55 -14.07 -16.67
C GLY A 31 35.88 -14.46 -16.00
N PRO A 32 37.00 -14.62 -16.74
CA PRO A 32 38.32 -14.90 -16.15
C PRO A 32 38.81 -13.82 -15.19
N LEU A 33 38.62 -12.53 -15.53
CA LEU A 33 38.97 -11.41 -14.65
C LEU A 33 38.12 -11.41 -13.38
N VAL A 34 36.82 -11.66 -13.51
CA VAL A 34 35.90 -11.76 -12.37
C VAL A 34 36.32 -12.89 -11.42
N SER A 35 36.74 -14.05 -11.96
CA SER A 35 37.27 -15.15 -11.16
C SER A 35 38.57 -14.78 -10.44
N GLU A 36 39.55 -14.20 -11.15
CA GLU A 36 40.83 -13.80 -10.57
C GLU A 36 40.64 -12.75 -9.44
N LEU A 37 39.77 -11.75 -9.64
CA LEU A 37 39.48 -10.72 -8.62
C LEU A 37 38.76 -11.29 -7.38
N LEU A 38 37.88 -12.27 -7.55
CA LEU A 38 37.07 -12.82 -6.45
C LEU A 38 37.75 -13.96 -5.69
N THR A 39 38.69 -14.66 -6.31
CA THR A 39 39.48 -15.74 -5.67
C THR A 39 40.78 -15.24 -5.05
N ASP A 40 41.43 -14.19 -5.59
CA ASP A 40 42.71 -13.69 -5.06
C ASP A 40 42.55 -13.08 -3.66
N GLY A 41 43.09 -13.80 -2.66
CA GLY A 41 43.04 -13.41 -1.25
C GLY A 41 43.73 -12.08 -0.91
N ARG A 42 44.59 -11.54 -1.80
CA ARG A 42 45.21 -10.21 -1.65
C ARG A 42 44.23 -9.11 -2.06
N VAL A 43 43.53 -9.30 -3.18
CA VAL A 43 42.45 -8.40 -3.64
C VAL A 43 41.32 -8.38 -2.61
N ARG A 44 40.96 -9.58 -2.10
CA ARG A 44 39.84 -9.81 -1.20
C ARG A 44 40.14 -9.57 0.29
N ALA A 45 41.40 -9.31 0.65
CA ALA A 45 41.87 -9.16 2.04
C ALA A 45 41.06 -8.16 2.89
N HIS A 46 40.57 -7.08 2.25
CA HIS A 46 39.80 -6.02 2.91
C HIS A 46 38.31 -6.03 2.58
N LEU A 47 37.81 -7.08 1.90
CA LEU A 47 36.44 -7.18 1.37
C LEU A 47 35.71 -8.44 1.85
N GLY A 48 36.20 -9.09 2.92
CA GLY A 48 35.60 -10.29 3.51
C GLY A 48 36.21 -11.63 3.08
N GLY A 49 37.39 -11.63 2.45
CA GLY A 49 38.10 -12.87 2.07
C GLY A 49 37.67 -13.45 0.71
N SER A 50 38.43 -14.44 0.23
CA SER A 50 38.19 -15.10 -1.07
C SER A 50 36.79 -15.71 -1.14
N VAL A 51 36.21 -15.67 -2.34
CA VAL A 51 34.85 -16.14 -2.63
C VAL A 51 34.89 -17.61 -3.05
N THR A 52 33.86 -18.39 -2.71
CA THR A 52 33.70 -19.80 -3.15
C THR A 52 33.32 -19.86 -4.63
N ASP A 53 33.68 -20.95 -5.31
CA ASP A 53 33.52 -21.09 -6.77
C ASP A 53 32.07 -20.87 -7.23
N ASP A 54 31.08 -21.39 -6.49
CA ASP A 54 29.65 -21.17 -6.78
C ASP A 54 29.30 -19.66 -6.78
N ARG A 55 29.81 -18.93 -5.78
CA ARG A 55 29.61 -17.47 -5.65
C ARG A 55 30.48 -16.66 -6.62
N VAL A 56 31.48 -17.28 -7.26
CA VAL A 56 32.20 -16.71 -8.41
C VAL A 56 31.34 -16.88 -9.66
N ALA A 57 30.75 -18.05 -9.90
CA ALA A 57 29.84 -18.31 -11.01
C ALA A 57 28.63 -17.35 -10.99
N ALA A 58 27.95 -17.22 -9.85
CA ALA A 58 26.87 -16.25 -9.63
C ALA A 58 27.25 -14.82 -10.06
N ARG A 59 28.49 -14.40 -9.77
CA ARG A 59 29.00 -13.06 -10.11
C ARG A 59 29.42 -12.94 -11.57
N GLN A 60 29.94 -14.00 -12.19
CA GLN A 60 30.20 -14.06 -13.63
C GLN A 60 28.89 -13.99 -14.44
N ALA A 61 27.80 -14.59 -13.94
CA ALA A 61 26.48 -14.50 -14.55
C ALA A 61 25.84 -13.11 -14.38
N ALA A 62 25.90 -12.53 -13.17
CA ALA A 62 25.21 -11.29 -12.85
C ALA A 62 25.90 -10.00 -13.36
N TYR A 63 27.24 -9.91 -13.33
CA TYR A 63 27.90 -8.64 -13.69
C TYR A 63 27.63 -8.15 -15.12
N PRO A 64 27.54 -9.01 -16.17
CA PRO A 64 27.21 -8.57 -17.53
C PRO A 64 25.82 -7.94 -17.71
N THR A 65 24.87 -8.18 -16.80
CA THR A 65 23.54 -7.54 -16.79
C THR A 65 23.41 -6.45 -15.73
N THR A 66 24.37 -6.32 -14.80
CA THR A 66 24.33 -5.33 -13.72
C THR A 66 24.57 -3.91 -14.25
N ALA A 67 23.53 -3.07 -14.22
CA ALA A 67 23.68 -1.63 -14.46
C ALA A 67 24.65 -1.00 -13.44
N GLY A 68 25.56 -0.13 -13.90
CA GLY A 68 26.59 0.46 -13.04
C GLY A 68 27.82 -0.42 -12.76
N ALA A 69 27.97 -1.59 -13.41
CA ALA A 69 29.18 -2.42 -13.34
C ALA A 69 30.09 -2.22 -14.57
N TRP A 70 31.33 -1.77 -14.34
CA TRP A 70 32.35 -1.58 -15.38
C TRP A 70 33.56 -2.49 -15.21
N THR A 71 33.99 -3.10 -16.31
CA THR A 71 35.35 -3.60 -16.47
C THR A 71 36.30 -2.42 -16.71
N VAL A 72 37.35 -2.33 -15.89
CA VAL A 72 38.44 -1.38 -16.04
C VAL A 72 39.47 -1.97 -17.01
N VAL A 73 39.54 -1.41 -18.21
CA VAL A 73 40.49 -1.79 -19.27
C VAL A 73 41.61 -0.76 -19.35
N ARG A 74 42.87 -1.23 -19.38
CA ARG A 74 44.06 -0.39 -19.57
C ARG A 74 44.22 -0.06 -21.06
N VAL A 75 44.25 1.23 -21.41
CA VAL A 75 44.25 1.67 -22.83
C VAL A 75 45.53 1.27 -23.57
N ALA A 76 46.68 1.27 -22.88
CA ALA A 76 47.99 1.06 -23.49
C ALA A 76 48.22 -0.36 -24.08
N ASP A 77 47.57 -1.38 -23.52
CA ASP A 77 47.71 -2.79 -23.93
C ASP A 77 46.36 -3.51 -24.09
N GLN A 78 45.25 -2.77 -23.98
CA GLN A 78 43.86 -3.25 -24.04
C GLN A 78 43.52 -4.34 -23.00
N ARG A 79 44.29 -4.46 -21.91
CA ARG A 79 44.04 -5.50 -20.90
C ARG A 79 42.96 -5.11 -19.89
N PRO A 80 41.96 -5.98 -19.64
CA PRO A 80 41.14 -5.91 -18.43
C PRO A 80 42.05 -6.04 -17.19
N ILE A 81 41.92 -5.11 -16.23
CA ILE A 81 42.77 -5.04 -15.02
C ILE A 81 41.98 -4.90 -13.72
N GLY A 82 40.65 -4.83 -13.77
CA GLY A 82 39.82 -4.67 -12.59
C GLY A 82 38.35 -4.38 -12.87
N LEU A 83 37.60 -4.16 -11.80
CA LEU A 83 36.16 -3.92 -11.78
C LEU A 83 35.87 -2.67 -10.94
N VAL A 84 34.96 -1.81 -11.40
CA VAL A 84 34.31 -0.76 -10.61
C VAL A 84 32.81 -0.99 -10.66
N THR A 85 32.13 -0.86 -9.54
CA THR A 85 30.66 -1.00 -9.46
C THR A 85 30.05 0.16 -8.68
N ILE A 86 28.95 0.70 -9.18
CA ILE A 86 28.06 1.62 -8.46
C ILE A 86 26.67 0.98 -8.41
N GLY A 87 26.07 0.87 -7.22
CA GLY A 87 24.75 0.23 -7.03
C GLY A 87 24.14 0.54 -5.66
N ALA A 88 22.97 -0.02 -5.35
CA ALA A 88 22.28 0.22 -4.09
C ALA A 88 23.12 -0.19 -2.86
N ASP A 89 23.24 0.70 -1.87
CA ASP A 89 23.85 0.36 -0.58
C ASP A 89 22.89 -0.49 0.25
N HIS A 90 23.20 -1.78 0.38
CA HIS A 90 22.41 -2.75 1.15
C HIS A 90 22.16 -2.33 2.62
N ARG A 91 22.97 -1.42 3.18
CA ARG A 91 22.79 -0.87 4.55
C ARG A 91 21.79 0.29 4.60
N CYS A 92 21.34 0.87 3.49
CA CYS A 92 20.37 1.98 3.49
C CYS A 92 19.63 2.19 2.16
N GLU A 93 18.32 1.92 2.20
CA GLU A 93 17.37 2.19 1.12
C GLU A 93 17.53 3.60 0.51
N GLY A 94 17.89 3.68 -0.78
CA GLY A 94 18.08 4.93 -1.51
C GLY A 94 19.43 5.64 -1.29
N ARG A 95 20.40 4.97 -0.64
CA ARG A 95 21.83 5.33 -0.65
C ARG A 95 22.56 4.44 -1.67
N VAL A 96 23.70 4.90 -2.17
CA VAL A 96 24.41 4.26 -3.29
C VAL A 96 25.86 4.00 -2.89
N GLU A 97 26.35 2.79 -3.12
CA GLU A 97 27.73 2.41 -2.84
C GLU A 97 28.56 2.30 -4.12
N LEU A 98 29.78 2.86 -4.07
CA LEU A 98 30.86 2.61 -5.00
C LEU A 98 31.84 1.59 -4.42
N SER A 99 32.16 0.57 -5.23
CA SER A 99 33.24 -0.39 -4.94
C SER A 99 34.24 -0.46 -6.12
N CYS A 100 35.49 -0.83 -5.82
CA CYS A 100 36.57 -0.92 -6.79
C CYS A 100 37.53 -2.05 -6.40
N GLN A 101 37.84 -2.93 -7.35
CA GLN A 101 38.78 -4.04 -7.21
C GLN A 101 39.72 -4.03 -8.43
N LEU A 102 41.03 -4.01 -8.21
CA LEU A 102 42.03 -4.13 -9.29
C LEU A 102 42.91 -5.36 -9.06
N LEU A 103 43.38 -5.99 -10.13
CA LEU A 103 44.39 -7.04 -10.06
C LEU A 103 45.70 -6.52 -9.44
N PRO A 104 46.44 -7.32 -8.66
CA PRO A 104 47.67 -6.88 -7.99
C PRO A 104 48.75 -6.32 -8.93
N ALA A 105 48.76 -6.76 -10.19
CA ALA A 105 49.66 -6.25 -11.23
C ALA A 105 49.36 -4.81 -11.69
N ALA A 106 48.23 -4.22 -11.29
CA ALA A 106 47.84 -2.84 -11.60
C ALA A 106 47.91 -1.89 -10.38
N TRP A 107 48.43 -2.38 -9.24
CA TRP A 107 48.56 -1.58 -8.01
C TRP A 107 49.77 -0.64 -8.08
N GLY A 108 49.75 0.44 -7.29
CA GLY A 108 50.83 1.43 -7.22
C GLY A 108 50.84 2.45 -8.37
N GLU A 109 50.38 2.10 -9.57
CA GLU A 109 50.33 2.98 -10.76
C GLU A 109 49.29 4.12 -10.70
N GLY A 110 48.53 4.20 -9.60
CA GLY A 110 47.47 5.20 -9.39
C GLY A 110 46.19 4.96 -10.20
N LEU A 111 46.10 3.88 -10.97
CA LEU A 111 44.98 3.59 -11.87
C LEU A 111 43.63 3.48 -11.13
N GLY A 112 43.60 2.93 -9.91
CA GLY A 112 42.39 2.88 -9.09
C GLY A 112 41.86 4.27 -8.72
N ARG A 113 42.75 5.26 -8.50
CA ARG A 113 42.36 6.64 -8.22
C ARG A 113 41.68 7.27 -9.44
N GLU A 114 42.18 6.96 -10.63
CA GLU A 114 41.68 7.46 -11.91
C GLU A 114 40.30 6.86 -12.24
N ALA A 115 40.16 5.53 -12.11
CA ALA A 115 38.90 4.81 -12.31
C ALA A 115 37.80 5.29 -11.35
N VAL A 116 38.11 5.41 -10.06
CA VAL A 116 37.13 5.86 -9.05
C VAL A 116 36.79 7.34 -9.22
N ALA A 117 37.75 8.21 -9.58
CA ALA A 117 37.45 9.62 -9.87
C ALA A 117 36.48 9.76 -11.06
N ALA A 118 36.68 9.00 -12.14
CA ALA A 118 35.79 9.00 -13.30
C ALA A 118 34.37 8.54 -12.93
N ALA A 119 34.25 7.43 -12.18
CA ALA A 119 32.96 6.90 -11.75
C ALA A 119 32.21 7.84 -10.78
N VAL A 120 32.92 8.52 -9.86
CA VAL A 120 32.34 9.53 -8.96
C VAL A 120 31.85 10.77 -9.72
N SER A 121 32.60 11.25 -10.72
CA SER A 121 32.12 12.36 -11.58
C SER A 121 30.89 11.93 -12.36
N TRP A 122 30.95 10.81 -13.09
CA TRP A 122 29.82 10.30 -13.87
C TRP A 122 28.55 10.17 -13.04
N TRP A 123 28.63 9.60 -11.83
CA TRP A 123 27.46 9.52 -10.95
C TRP A 123 26.90 10.90 -10.58
N THR A 124 27.77 11.85 -10.26
CA THR A 124 27.39 13.21 -9.85
C THR A 124 26.79 14.02 -11.02
N ASP A 125 27.30 13.82 -12.23
CA ASP A 125 26.99 14.62 -13.41
C ASP A 125 25.84 14.02 -14.26
N ALA A 126 25.75 12.68 -14.34
CA ALA A 126 24.78 11.98 -15.20
C ALA A 126 23.55 11.45 -14.45
N VAL A 127 23.59 11.28 -13.12
CA VAL A 127 22.50 10.66 -12.33
C VAL A 127 21.88 11.62 -11.30
N PRO A 128 21.34 12.78 -11.73
CA PRO A 128 20.74 13.76 -10.82
C PRO A 128 19.57 13.14 -10.05
N GLY A 129 19.61 13.25 -8.72
CA GLY A 129 18.61 12.67 -7.82
C GLY A 129 18.73 11.17 -7.54
N GLY A 130 19.74 10.46 -8.08
CA GLY A 130 19.92 9.00 -7.88
C GLY A 130 20.19 8.55 -6.44
N GLY A 131 20.55 9.48 -5.55
CA GLY A 131 20.84 9.22 -4.14
C GLY A 131 22.26 9.65 -3.72
N PRO A 132 22.53 9.74 -2.42
CA PRO A 132 23.88 10.05 -1.93
C PRO A 132 24.82 8.87 -2.18
N LEU A 133 25.89 9.11 -2.93
CA LEU A 133 26.98 8.14 -3.12
C LEU A 133 27.87 8.06 -1.88
N VAL A 134 28.35 6.86 -1.57
CA VAL A 134 29.38 6.56 -0.57
C VAL A 134 30.34 5.50 -1.12
N ALA A 135 31.54 5.43 -0.56
CA ALA A 135 32.43 4.27 -0.66
C ALA A 135 32.77 3.80 0.76
N VAL A 136 32.73 2.50 1.01
CA VAL A 136 33.09 1.91 2.30
C VAL A 136 34.32 1.04 2.13
N THR A 137 35.27 1.13 3.06
CA THR A 137 36.48 0.30 3.03
C THR A 137 37.06 0.13 4.43
N GLN A 138 37.76 -0.98 4.69
CA GLN A 138 38.35 -1.22 6.01
C GLN A 138 39.31 -0.09 6.39
N LYS A 139 39.26 0.35 7.65
CA LYS A 139 40.24 1.29 8.23
C LYS A 139 41.68 0.75 8.22
N ALA A 140 41.82 -0.57 8.08
CA ALA A 140 43.10 -1.24 7.81
C ALA A 140 43.60 -1.03 6.36
N ASN A 141 42.70 -0.82 5.39
CA ASN A 141 43.01 -0.59 3.98
C ASN A 141 43.53 0.83 3.73
N ARG A 142 44.72 1.13 4.29
CA ARG A 142 45.39 2.43 4.18
C ARG A 142 45.66 2.85 2.72
N ALA A 143 45.63 1.93 1.76
CA ALA A 143 45.74 2.25 0.35
C ALA A 143 44.45 2.88 -0.19
N SER A 144 43.30 2.22 0.04
CA SER A 144 41.99 2.73 -0.36
C SER A 144 41.63 4.03 0.38
N CYS A 145 41.85 4.11 1.69
CA CYS A 145 41.64 5.35 2.47
C CYS A 145 42.33 6.56 1.83
N ARG A 146 43.65 6.47 1.57
CA ARG A 146 44.42 7.55 0.92
C ARG A 146 43.95 7.83 -0.52
N MET A 147 43.47 6.83 -1.24
CA MET A 147 42.96 6.99 -2.61
C MET A 147 41.67 7.83 -2.62
N LEU A 148 40.72 7.51 -1.73
CA LEU A 148 39.45 8.22 -1.55
C LEU A 148 39.70 9.65 -1.05
N GLU A 149 40.61 9.83 -0.09
CA GLU A 149 41.06 11.14 0.40
C GLU A 149 41.72 11.98 -0.71
N ALA A 150 42.54 11.36 -1.57
CA ALA A 150 43.21 12.04 -2.67
C ALA A 150 42.27 12.43 -3.83
N ILE A 151 41.05 11.90 -3.90
CA ILE A 151 39.98 12.40 -4.79
C ILE A 151 39.00 13.33 -4.06
N GLY A 152 39.33 13.74 -2.84
CA GLY A 152 38.61 14.75 -2.08
C GLY A 152 37.45 14.23 -1.25
N MET A 153 37.23 12.91 -1.18
CA MET A 153 36.28 12.30 -0.24
C MET A 153 36.83 12.38 1.19
N THR A 154 35.96 12.35 2.19
CA THR A 154 36.37 12.49 3.61
C THR A 154 35.67 11.45 4.46
N VAL A 155 36.35 10.82 5.43
CA VAL A 155 35.67 9.98 6.44
C VAL A 155 34.62 10.81 7.14
N VAL A 156 33.39 10.31 7.20
CA VAL A 156 32.28 10.93 7.97
C VAL A 156 31.70 10.03 9.06
N ASP A 157 31.99 8.73 9.01
CA ASP A 157 31.64 7.77 10.06
C ASP A 157 32.51 6.50 9.99
N GLU A 158 32.46 5.69 11.04
CA GLU A 158 33.08 4.36 11.12
C GLU A 158 32.07 3.32 11.63
N LEU A 159 31.97 2.19 10.94
CA LEU A 159 31.08 1.06 11.29
C LEU A 159 31.88 -0.25 11.41
N GLU A 160 31.27 -1.30 11.93
CA GLU A 160 31.90 -2.63 12.02
C GLU A 160 31.19 -3.63 11.11
N GLU A 161 31.95 -4.28 10.22
CA GLU A 161 31.44 -5.17 9.18
C GLU A 161 32.53 -6.17 8.79
N HIS A 162 32.17 -7.43 8.51
CA HIS A 162 33.11 -8.55 8.32
C HIS A 162 34.14 -8.71 9.46
N GLY A 163 33.77 -8.39 10.71
CA GLY A 163 34.67 -8.44 11.88
C GLY A 163 35.77 -7.37 11.89
N ALA A 164 35.63 -6.31 11.08
CA ALA A 164 36.61 -5.24 10.96
C ALA A 164 35.95 -3.86 10.95
N ARG A 165 36.67 -2.86 11.50
CA ARG A 165 36.25 -1.45 11.42
C ARG A 165 36.41 -0.93 9.99
N GLN A 166 35.31 -0.44 9.44
CA GLN A 166 35.22 0.24 8.16
C GLN A 166 35.25 1.77 8.35
N CYS A 167 35.71 2.49 7.33
CA CYS A 167 35.56 3.93 7.20
C CYS A 167 34.63 4.23 6.02
N LEU A 168 33.65 5.12 6.22
CA LEU A 168 32.69 5.51 5.19
C LEU A 168 33.01 6.91 4.63
N TYR A 169 33.15 6.97 3.31
CA TYR A 169 33.56 8.14 2.53
C TYR A 169 32.47 8.56 1.54
N PRO A 170 31.73 9.65 1.74
CA PRO A 170 30.95 10.30 0.69
C PRO A 170 31.85 11.21 -0.19
N PRO A 171 31.44 11.48 -1.46
CA PRO A 171 31.96 12.61 -2.22
C PRO A 171 31.82 13.93 -1.46
N ARG A 172 32.79 14.81 -1.65
CA ARG A 172 32.70 16.20 -1.16
C ARG A 172 31.58 16.90 -1.91
N ALA A 173 30.55 17.35 -1.19
CA ALA A 173 29.47 18.13 -1.76
C ALA A 173 30.03 19.34 -2.52
N THR A 174 29.89 19.31 -3.86
CA THR A 174 30.18 20.43 -4.74
C THR A 174 29.29 21.59 -4.33
N ARG A 175 29.90 22.64 -3.77
CA ARG A 175 29.24 23.94 -3.70
C ARG A 175 29.14 24.46 -5.12
N THR A 176 28.02 24.21 -5.78
CA THR A 176 27.61 24.94 -6.98
C THR A 176 27.45 26.41 -6.60
N THR A 177 28.55 27.15 -6.66
CA THR A 177 28.55 28.60 -6.52
C THR A 177 27.83 29.15 -7.73
N VAL A 178 26.55 29.46 -7.55
CA VAL A 178 25.76 30.25 -8.50
C VAL A 178 26.40 31.65 -8.55
N THR A 179 27.40 31.78 -9.41
CA THR A 179 28.03 33.05 -9.75
C THR A 179 27.00 33.87 -10.52
N CYS A 180 26.20 34.65 -9.79
CA CYS A 180 25.22 35.56 -10.35
C CYS A 180 25.96 36.67 -11.12
N ALA A 181 26.17 36.45 -12.42
CA ALA A 181 26.86 37.36 -13.33
C ALA A 181 25.97 38.58 -13.63
N GLY A 182 25.83 39.48 -12.65
CA GLY A 182 24.79 40.50 -12.69
C GLY A 182 24.89 41.65 -11.69
N CYS A 183 26.07 41.93 -11.10
CA CYS A 183 26.28 43.21 -10.40
C CYS A 183 27.77 43.58 -10.32
N ALA A 184 28.14 44.77 -10.79
CA ALA A 184 29.52 45.27 -10.77
C ALA A 184 29.67 46.40 -9.75
N CYS A 185 30.57 46.23 -8.77
CA CYS A 185 31.06 47.27 -7.88
C CYS A 185 32.52 46.97 -7.47
N LEU A 186 33.36 48.00 -7.39
CA LEU A 186 34.81 47.88 -7.18
C LEU A 186 35.23 47.94 -5.69
N PRO A 187 36.43 47.46 -5.32
CA PRO A 187 36.73 47.03 -3.95
C PRO A 187 37.45 48.07 -3.07
N ARG A 188 37.28 47.90 -1.75
CA ARG A 188 38.23 48.22 -0.66
C ARG A 188 38.02 47.14 0.43
N GLY A 189 39.02 46.65 1.17
CA GLY A 189 40.45 46.97 1.19
C GLY A 189 40.97 46.97 2.63
N GLY A 190 41.69 45.92 3.05
CA GLY A 190 42.26 45.82 4.40
C GLY A 190 42.47 44.37 4.87
N THR A 191 43.71 44.06 5.29
CA THR A 191 44.14 42.79 5.91
C THR A 191 44.99 43.12 7.18
N PRO A 192 45.56 42.18 7.98
CA PRO A 192 45.01 41.97 9.33
C PRO A 192 46.03 41.96 10.50
N SER A 193 45.53 42.07 11.74
CA SER A 193 46.22 41.74 13.02
C SER A 193 45.22 41.88 14.19
N SER A 194 45.36 41.23 15.36
CA SER A 194 46.38 40.27 15.86
C SER A 194 45.85 39.34 16.97
N VAL A 195 46.60 38.27 17.23
CA VAL A 195 46.93 37.57 18.51
C VAL A 195 46.63 38.40 19.80
N ALA A 196 46.25 37.87 20.98
CA ALA A 196 46.58 36.59 21.66
C ALA A 196 45.48 36.18 22.71
N GLU A 197 45.16 34.89 22.96
CA GLU A 197 45.73 33.93 23.94
C GLU A 197 44.89 33.78 25.26
N ALA A 198 45.08 32.70 26.03
CA ALA A 198 44.18 32.20 27.11
C ALA A 198 44.78 32.34 28.55
N PRO A 199 44.06 32.01 29.67
CA PRO A 199 43.90 30.61 30.12
C PRO A 199 42.60 30.29 30.96
N ARG A 200 42.53 29.08 31.54
CA ARG A 200 41.52 28.61 32.55
C ARG A 200 41.92 29.06 33.99
N PRO A 201 41.05 29.05 35.05
CA PRO A 201 40.83 27.81 35.85
C PRO A 201 39.52 27.66 36.71
N ALA A 202 39.30 26.42 37.20
CA ALA A 202 38.74 25.90 38.48
C ALA A 202 37.54 26.53 39.29
N ARG A 203 36.85 25.65 40.06
CA ARG A 203 35.93 25.94 41.20
C ARG A 203 36.70 25.95 42.55
N PRO A 204 36.16 26.55 43.64
CA PRO A 204 35.46 25.74 44.68
C PRO A 204 34.25 26.41 45.40
N ARG A 205 33.68 25.71 46.42
CA ARG A 205 32.67 26.13 47.45
C ARG A 205 33.41 26.60 48.75
N PRO A 206 32.81 26.93 49.95
CA PRO A 206 31.43 26.71 50.46
C PRO A 206 30.79 27.76 51.46
N ALA A 207 29.56 27.46 51.93
CA ALA A 207 29.01 27.69 53.31
C ALA A 207 28.76 29.15 53.84
N ARG A 208 27.89 29.42 54.84
CA ARG A 208 26.76 28.72 55.52
C ARG A 208 25.95 29.71 56.42
N THR A 209 24.64 29.48 56.58
CA THR A 209 23.89 29.75 57.84
C THR A 209 22.58 28.91 57.92
N PHE A 210 21.89 28.93 59.07
CA PHE A 210 20.81 28.02 59.54
C PHE A 210 19.59 28.86 60.05
N PRO A 211 18.50 28.31 60.68
CA PRO A 211 18.08 26.91 60.96
C PRO A 211 16.57 26.57 60.67
N ARG A 212 16.16 25.30 60.95
CA ARG A 212 14.87 24.77 61.50
C ARG A 212 13.52 25.38 61.04
N THR A 213 12.44 24.63 60.79
CA THR A 213 11.83 23.53 61.57
C THR A 213 11.04 22.53 60.68
N SER A 214 10.41 21.51 61.27
CA SER A 214 9.48 20.58 60.58
C SER A 214 8.18 20.35 61.37
N ARG A 215 7.03 20.34 60.67
CA ARG A 215 5.76 19.66 61.08
C ARG A 215 4.79 19.56 59.89
N ARG A 216 3.72 18.78 60.06
CA ARG A 216 2.81 18.28 59.00
C ARG A 216 1.63 19.21 58.68
N SER A 217 1.17 19.15 57.42
CA SER A 217 -0.20 19.37 56.90
C SER A 217 -0.88 20.73 57.13
N PRO A 218 -1.70 21.14 56.15
CA PRO A 218 -3.14 21.28 56.46
C PRO A 218 -4.08 20.76 55.36
N GLN A 219 -5.28 20.34 55.77
CA GLN A 219 -6.43 20.16 54.87
C GLN A 219 -7.00 21.54 54.48
N ARG A 220 -7.68 21.65 53.32
CA ARG A 220 -8.61 22.76 53.03
C ARG A 220 -9.86 22.31 52.26
N ASN A 221 -10.97 22.30 53.00
CA ASN A 221 -12.32 22.77 52.68
C ASN A 221 -12.88 22.58 51.25
N TRP A 222 -13.91 21.74 51.17
CA TRP A 222 -15.03 21.93 50.24
C TRP A 222 -15.84 23.18 50.61
N PRO A 223 -16.36 23.94 49.63
CA PRO A 223 -17.49 24.84 49.83
C PRO A 223 -18.83 24.10 49.75
N VAL A 224 -19.85 24.60 50.45
CA VAL A 224 -21.24 24.09 50.42
C VAL A 224 -22.09 25.04 49.59
N CYS A 225 -22.89 24.50 48.64
CA CYS A 225 -24.27 24.93 48.34
C CYS A 225 -24.82 24.31 47.03
N ALA A 226 -25.78 23.39 47.16
CA ALA A 226 -27.00 23.27 46.33
C ALA A 226 -27.70 21.94 46.67
N LEU A 227 -28.95 21.99 47.11
CA LEU A 227 -29.78 20.78 47.22
C LEU A 227 -30.32 20.44 45.82
N PRO A 228 -30.10 19.21 45.30
CA PRO A 228 -30.83 18.77 44.11
C PRO A 228 -32.31 18.61 44.44
N ALA A 229 -33.17 18.74 43.42
CA ALA A 229 -34.60 18.50 43.58
C ALA A 229 -34.86 17.07 44.07
N THR A 230 -35.88 16.89 44.91
CA THR A 230 -36.34 15.57 45.34
C THR A 230 -36.94 14.83 44.14
N VAL A 231 -36.15 13.92 43.57
CA VAL A 231 -36.62 12.94 42.57
C VAL A 231 -37.83 12.21 43.17
N PRO A 232 -39.01 12.22 42.50
CA PRO A 232 -40.17 11.47 42.96
C PRO A 232 -39.84 9.99 43.15
N MET A 233 -40.36 9.35 44.20
CA MET A 233 -40.05 7.92 44.42
C MET A 233 -40.45 7.04 43.23
N SER A 234 -41.45 7.43 42.44
CA SER A 234 -41.80 6.75 41.18
C SER A 234 -40.63 6.72 40.20
N GLU A 235 -39.96 7.85 39.95
CA GLU A 235 -38.81 7.90 39.03
C GLU A 235 -37.61 7.07 39.54
N LEU A 236 -37.46 6.96 40.87
CA LEU A 236 -36.48 6.07 41.49
C LEU A 236 -36.85 4.58 41.32
N PHE A 237 -38.12 4.22 41.43
CA PHE A 237 -38.58 2.86 41.12
C PHE A 237 -38.47 2.55 39.63
N ASP A 238 -38.89 3.44 38.73
CA ASP A 238 -38.73 3.31 37.27
C ASP A 238 -37.26 3.11 36.88
N ALA A 239 -36.33 3.83 37.52
CA ALA A 239 -34.89 3.67 37.30
C ALA A 239 -34.33 2.34 37.84
N VAL A 240 -34.85 1.84 38.96
CA VAL A 240 -34.49 0.52 39.51
C VAL A 240 -35.05 -0.61 38.62
N ASP A 241 -36.29 -0.51 38.18
CA ASP A 241 -36.92 -1.49 37.29
C ASP A 241 -36.24 -1.51 35.92
N ALA A 242 -35.85 -0.36 35.37
CA ALA A 242 -35.02 -0.29 34.17
C ALA A 242 -33.63 -0.93 34.37
N LEU A 243 -32.99 -0.71 35.54
CA LEU A 243 -31.70 -1.34 35.87
C LEU A 243 -31.82 -2.86 35.98
N VAL A 244 -32.89 -3.38 36.59
CA VAL A 244 -33.17 -4.83 36.68
C VAL A 244 -33.49 -5.41 35.29
N ALA A 245 -34.39 -4.79 34.52
CA ALA A 245 -34.75 -5.23 33.17
C ALA A 245 -33.54 -5.28 32.22
N SER A 246 -32.62 -4.30 32.31
CA SER A 246 -31.40 -4.26 31.49
C SER A 246 -30.49 -5.49 31.69
N ARG A 247 -30.60 -6.17 32.84
CA ARG A 247 -29.84 -7.36 33.21
C ARG A 247 -30.63 -8.68 33.14
N ALA A 248 -31.94 -8.62 32.90
CA ALA A 248 -32.77 -9.81 32.75
C ALA A 248 -32.32 -10.66 31.55
N VAL A 249 -32.32 -11.99 31.72
CA VAL A 249 -32.00 -12.95 30.66
C VAL A 249 -33.28 -13.19 29.85
N LEU A 250 -33.25 -12.85 28.56
CA LEU A 250 -34.37 -13.11 27.66
C LEU A 250 -34.52 -14.63 27.40
N PRO A 251 -35.75 -15.15 27.25
CA PRO A 251 -35.98 -16.54 26.84
C PRO A 251 -35.21 -16.92 25.56
N PRO A 252 -34.90 -18.21 25.33
CA PRO A 252 -34.23 -18.65 24.09
C PRO A 252 -35.00 -18.23 22.83
N PRO A 253 -34.36 -17.96 21.67
CA PRO A 253 -35.05 -17.45 20.48
C PRO A 253 -36.26 -18.27 20.00
N ALA A 254 -36.18 -19.60 20.12
CA ALA A 254 -37.29 -20.50 19.81
C ALA A 254 -38.51 -20.28 20.73
N GLU A 255 -38.28 -19.96 22.00
CA GLU A 255 -39.32 -19.67 22.98
C GLU A 255 -39.95 -18.29 22.73
N ARG A 256 -39.16 -17.28 22.36
CA ARG A 256 -39.66 -15.97 21.91
C ARG A 256 -40.67 -16.13 20.77
N LYS A 257 -40.33 -16.98 19.80
CA LYS A 257 -41.18 -17.33 18.66
C LYS A 257 -42.43 -18.12 19.10
N ARG A 258 -42.32 -19.05 20.06
CA ARG A 258 -43.46 -19.80 20.63
C ARG A 258 -44.45 -18.85 21.27
N LEU A 259 -43.99 -17.98 22.18
CA LEU A 259 -44.83 -17.05 22.94
C LEU A 259 -45.59 -16.09 22.02
N ARG A 260 -44.90 -15.47 21.04
CA ARG A 260 -45.55 -14.62 20.03
C ARG A 260 -46.61 -15.39 19.24
N ALA A 261 -46.28 -16.59 18.75
CA ALA A 261 -47.18 -17.39 17.93
C ALA A 261 -48.39 -17.93 18.72
N ALA A 262 -48.23 -18.27 19.99
CA ALA A 262 -49.31 -18.73 20.87
C ALA A 262 -50.36 -17.64 21.13
N HIS A 263 -49.95 -16.37 21.15
CA HIS A 263 -50.85 -15.21 21.21
C HIS A 263 -51.41 -14.76 19.85
N GLY A 264 -51.06 -15.45 18.76
CA GLY A 264 -51.50 -15.10 17.40
C GLY A 264 -50.84 -13.87 16.77
N LEU A 265 -49.96 -13.16 17.51
CA LEU A 265 -49.31 -11.94 17.04
C LEU A 265 -48.41 -12.19 15.82
N THR A 266 -48.52 -11.34 14.80
CA THR A 266 -47.59 -11.33 13.67
C THR A 266 -46.27 -10.64 14.02
N ILE A 267 -45.24 -10.90 13.21
CA ILE A 267 -43.94 -10.21 13.34
C ILE A 267 -44.08 -8.70 13.04
N ASP A 268 -45.05 -8.30 12.20
CA ASP A 268 -45.27 -6.89 11.84
C ASP A 268 -45.94 -6.10 12.97
N GLU A 269 -46.89 -6.69 13.69
CA GLU A 269 -47.52 -6.06 14.86
C GLU A 269 -46.51 -5.83 15.99
N VAL A 270 -45.70 -6.85 16.30
CA VAL A 270 -44.61 -6.72 17.29
C VAL A 270 -43.56 -5.69 16.84
N ALA A 271 -43.18 -5.67 15.56
CA ALA A 271 -42.26 -4.67 15.04
C ALA A 271 -42.84 -3.25 15.11
N THR A 272 -44.14 -3.09 14.82
CA THR A 272 -44.85 -1.80 14.87
C THR A 272 -44.97 -1.28 16.30
N ALA A 273 -45.38 -2.13 17.25
CA ALA A 273 -45.48 -1.78 18.66
C ALA A 273 -44.13 -1.35 19.26
N LEU A 274 -43.05 -2.01 18.86
CA LEU A 274 -41.68 -1.72 19.29
C LEU A 274 -40.96 -0.67 18.42
N LYS A 275 -41.64 -0.12 17.40
CA LYS A 275 -41.11 0.89 16.45
C LYS A 275 -39.84 0.46 15.68
N VAL A 276 -39.67 -0.85 15.46
CA VAL A 276 -38.55 -1.45 14.72
C VAL A 276 -39.01 -2.01 13.35
N ARG A 277 -38.08 -2.55 12.56
CA ARG A 277 -38.40 -3.23 11.29
C ARG A 277 -38.75 -4.70 11.55
N ARG A 278 -39.67 -5.27 10.74
CA ARG A 278 -40.00 -6.72 10.71
C ARG A 278 -38.76 -7.62 10.74
N ALA A 279 -37.75 -7.27 9.95
CA ALA A 279 -36.49 -8.01 9.86
C ALA A 279 -35.71 -8.04 11.19
N THR A 280 -35.84 -7.01 12.04
CA THR A 280 -35.19 -6.93 13.35
C THR A 280 -35.80 -7.94 14.33
N VAL A 281 -37.14 -7.98 14.44
CA VAL A 281 -37.84 -8.96 15.29
C VAL A 281 -37.62 -10.39 14.79
N SER A 282 -37.64 -10.61 13.48
CA SER A 282 -37.27 -11.89 12.87
C SER A 282 -35.81 -12.29 13.18
N GLY A 283 -34.90 -11.32 13.30
CA GLY A 283 -33.53 -11.53 13.78
C GLY A 283 -33.44 -11.95 15.24
N TRP A 284 -34.28 -11.37 16.12
CA TRP A 284 -34.36 -11.71 17.55
C TRP A 284 -34.99 -13.10 17.81
N GLU A 285 -35.97 -13.50 17.01
CA GLU A 285 -36.60 -14.84 17.09
C GLU A 285 -35.80 -15.95 16.41
N SER A 286 -34.80 -15.61 15.58
CA SER A 286 -33.89 -16.56 14.95
C SER A 286 -32.48 -16.58 15.55
N GLY A 287 -32.23 -15.83 16.63
CA GLY A 287 -30.93 -15.74 17.30
C GLY A 287 -29.82 -15.08 16.48
N LYS A 288 -30.14 -14.52 15.29
CA LYS A 288 -29.18 -13.85 14.41
C LYS A 288 -28.69 -12.51 14.96
N THR A 289 -29.49 -11.91 15.83
CA THR A 289 -29.23 -10.65 16.54
C THR A 289 -29.92 -10.70 17.89
N GLU A 290 -29.37 -10.05 18.90
CA GLU A 290 -30.06 -9.78 20.17
C GLU A 290 -30.54 -8.32 20.25
N PRO A 291 -31.64 -8.02 20.97
CA PRO A 291 -32.13 -6.67 21.14
C PRO A 291 -31.22 -5.87 22.08
N ARG A 292 -31.26 -4.55 21.94
CA ARG A 292 -30.49 -3.59 22.76
C ARG A 292 -31.45 -2.61 23.44
N PRO A 293 -31.08 -2.00 24.57
CA PRO A 293 -31.87 -0.91 25.14
C PRO A 293 -31.97 0.26 24.15
N PRO A 294 -33.13 0.96 24.07
CA PRO A 294 -34.34 0.76 24.88
C PRO A 294 -35.28 -0.37 24.39
N GLU A 295 -35.15 -0.85 23.15
CA GLU A 295 -36.13 -1.79 22.57
C GLU A 295 -36.13 -3.17 23.26
N ARG A 296 -34.98 -3.58 23.80
CA ARG A 296 -34.82 -4.78 24.66
C ARG A 296 -35.82 -4.77 25.81
N ASP A 297 -35.97 -3.64 26.47
CA ASP A 297 -36.68 -3.56 27.75
C ASP A 297 -38.21 -3.49 27.51
N ALA A 298 -38.63 -3.08 26.30
CA ALA A 298 -40.00 -3.21 25.83
C ALA A 298 -40.30 -4.64 25.31
N TYR A 299 -39.35 -5.27 24.62
CA TYR A 299 -39.51 -6.65 24.12
C TYR A 299 -39.47 -7.69 25.25
N ALA A 300 -38.66 -7.49 26.30
CA ALA A 300 -38.68 -8.30 27.51
C ALA A 300 -40.07 -8.30 28.15
N ARG A 301 -40.59 -7.11 28.49
CA ARG A 301 -41.93 -6.95 29.10
C ARG A 301 -43.06 -7.51 28.26
N LEU A 302 -42.95 -7.48 26.92
CA LEU A 302 -43.88 -8.19 26.03
C LEU A 302 -43.78 -9.70 26.23
N LEU A 303 -42.57 -10.28 26.15
CA LEU A 303 -42.35 -11.72 26.29
C LEU A 303 -42.75 -12.24 27.67
N ASP A 304 -42.46 -11.52 28.75
CA ASP A 304 -42.83 -11.90 30.12
C ASP A 304 -44.36 -11.98 30.27
N LYS A 305 -45.09 -10.98 29.74
CA LYS A 305 -46.55 -10.96 29.73
C LYS A 305 -47.17 -12.04 28.83
N LEU A 306 -46.48 -12.46 27.77
CA LEU A 306 -46.88 -13.64 27.00
C LEU A 306 -46.56 -14.95 27.73
N ALA A 307 -45.49 -15.03 28.52
CA ALA A 307 -45.17 -16.21 29.33
C ALA A 307 -46.18 -16.44 30.46
N GLU A 308 -46.70 -15.36 31.07
CA GLU A 308 -47.82 -15.42 32.02
C GLU A 308 -49.11 -16.01 31.40
N LEU A 309 -49.38 -15.69 30.13
CA LEU A 309 -50.57 -16.16 29.40
C LEU A 309 -50.41 -17.54 28.75
N TYR A 310 -49.18 -17.92 28.40
CA TYR A 310 -48.85 -19.15 27.68
C TYR A 310 -47.69 -19.89 28.37
N PRO A 311 -47.86 -20.39 29.60
CA PRO A 311 -46.83 -21.16 30.30
C PRO A 311 -46.30 -22.32 29.45
N ALA A 312 -45.03 -22.69 29.67
CA ALA A 312 -44.41 -23.81 28.97
C ALA A 312 -44.99 -25.16 29.46
N PRO A 313 -45.17 -26.16 28.58
CA PRO A 313 -45.44 -27.53 29.01
C PRO A 313 -44.33 -28.07 29.93
N ALA A 314 -44.69 -28.88 30.92
CA ALA A 314 -43.80 -29.24 32.02
C ALA A 314 -42.62 -30.19 31.67
N ASP A 315 -42.56 -30.69 30.43
CA ASP A 315 -41.54 -31.65 29.97
C ASP A 315 -40.74 -31.12 28.76
N ALA A 316 -39.66 -30.38 29.05
CA ALA A 316 -38.58 -30.10 28.09
C ALA A 316 -37.25 -29.90 28.85
N PRO A 317 -36.14 -30.57 28.48
CA PRO A 317 -34.90 -30.47 29.21
C PRO A 317 -34.21 -29.11 29.01
N VAL A 318 -33.89 -28.43 30.11
CA VAL A 318 -33.14 -27.17 30.12
C VAL A 318 -31.67 -27.44 29.76
N GLN A 319 -31.20 -26.85 28.66
CA GLN A 319 -29.77 -26.85 28.32
C GLN A 319 -29.08 -25.62 28.92
N ASP A 320 -28.70 -25.71 30.18
CA ASP A 320 -27.88 -24.70 30.86
C ASP A 320 -26.42 -24.73 30.38
N ALA A 321 -25.79 -23.54 30.39
CA ALA A 321 -24.40 -23.38 29.96
C ALA A 321 -23.42 -23.63 31.12
N ALA A 322 -22.47 -24.55 30.93
CA ALA A 322 -21.41 -24.85 31.90
C ALA A 322 -20.01 -24.50 31.36
N VAL A 323 -19.13 -24.03 32.25
CA VAL A 323 -17.76 -23.60 31.95
C VAL A 323 -16.79 -24.77 32.08
N PRO A 324 -15.88 -25.03 31.12
CA PRO A 324 -14.85 -26.05 31.27
C PRO A 324 -13.69 -25.55 32.15
N ALA A 325 -13.55 -26.16 33.32
CA ALA A 325 -12.33 -26.12 34.13
C ALA A 325 -11.38 -27.28 33.74
N THR A 326 -10.17 -27.27 34.31
CA THR A 326 -8.98 -27.94 33.74
C THR A 326 -8.70 -29.36 34.28
N PHE A 327 -7.92 -30.12 33.48
CA PHE A 327 -6.93 -31.17 33.83
C PHE A 327 -7.24 -32.68 33.70
N THR A 328 -6.30 -33.33 32.99
CA THR A 328 -5.72 -34.68 33.17
C THR A 328 -6.59 -35.96 33.12
N GLY A 329 -6.14 -36.91 32.28
CA GLY A 329 -6.52 -38.33 32.35
C GLY A 329 -5.86 -39.15 31.22
N ALA A 330 -4.73 -39.80 31.48
CA ALA A 330 -4.05 -40.70 30.53
C ALA A 330 -4.43 -42.18 30.79
N PRO A 331 -4.30 -43.09 29.80
CA PRO A 331 -5.10 -44.33 29.75
C PRO A 331 -4.34 -45.65 30.05
N ALA A 332 -5.09 -46.71 30.41
CA ALA A 332 -4.76 -48.14 30.27
C ALA A 332 -5.94 -49.02 30.77
N PRO A 333 -6.04 -50.33 30.44
CA PRO A 333 -5.52 -51.08 29.29
C PRO A 333 -6.65 -51.82 28.50
N ALA A 334 -6.29 -52.76 27.62
CA ALA A 334 -7.20 -53.52 26.74
C ALA A 334 -7.32 -55.02 27.10
N GLU A 335 -8.23 -55.74 26.44
CA GLU A 335 -8.22 -57.20 26.18
C GLU A 335 -9.25 -57.54 25.06
N THR A 336 -9.34 -58.78 24.58
CA THR A 336 -8.70 -59.22 23.31
C THR A 336 -9.51 -60.33 22.62
N ARG A 337 -9.70 -60.26 21.29
CA ARG A 337 -9.57 -61.43 20.37
C ARG A 337 -9.59 -61.09 18.87
N THR A 338 -9.22 -62.08 18.05
CA THR A 338 -8.62 -61.94 16.71
C THR A 338 -9.17 -62.93 15.67
N LEU A 339 -9.12 -62.51 14.40
CA LEU A 339 -8.80 -63.24 13.15
C LEU A 339 -9.29 -64.70 12.91
N SER A 340 -9.82 -64.98 11.70
CA SER A 340 -9.10 -65.81 10.70
C SER A 340 -9.77 -65.91 9.31
N THR A 341 -8.96 -65.77 8.26
CA THR A 341 -8.96 -66.44 6.92
C THR A 341 -10.24 -66.77 6.11
N GLY A 342 -10.21 -66.39 4.83
CA GLY A 342 -10.87 -67.05 3.69
C GLY A 342 -10.15 -66.69 2.38
N GLN A 343 -10.00 -67.62 1.42
CA GLN A 343 -9.12 -67.47 0.24
C GLN A 343 -9.86 -67.76 -1.09
N ALA A 344 -9.28 -67.32 -2.22
CA ALA A 344 -9.85 -67.38 -3.57
C ALA A 344 -9.70 -68.75 -4.27
N PRO A 345 -10.20 -68.89 -5.51
CA PRO A 345 -9.48 -69.67 -6.53
C PRO A 345 -9.25 -68.96 -7.88
N GLU A 346 -8.18 -69.41 -8.53
CA GLU A 346 -7.72 -69.24 -9.93
C GLU A 346 -8.48 -70.16 -10.92
N ALA A 347 -8.32 -70.18 -12.27
CA ALA A 347 -7.67 -69.31 -13.29
C ALA A 347 -8.10 -69.81 -14.72
N ALA A 348 -7.32 -69.43 -15.76
CA ALA A 348 -7.18 -70.01 -17.13
C ALA A 348 -7.93 -69.35 -18.32
N ASP A 349 -7.37 -69.24 -19.54
CA ASP A 349 -5.94 -69.14 -19.99
C ASP A 349 -5.85 -68.71 -21.49
N MET A 350 -4.65 -68.34 -21.97
CA MET A 350 -4.16 -68.27 -23.38
C MET A 350 -4.73 -67.17 -24.32
N THR A 351 -3.98 -66.53 -25.26
CA THR A 351 -2.56 -66.66 -25.67
C THR A 351 -2.02 -65.41 -26.42
N ALA A 352 -0.68 -65.17 -26.32
CA ALA A 352 0.27 -64.72 -27.38
C ALA A 352 0.08 -63.35 -28.10
N THR A 353 1.12 -62.60 -28.54
CA THR A 353 2.60 -62.74 -28.46
C THR A 353 3.34 -61.38 -28.55
N GLU A 354 4.65 -61.42 -28.30
CA GLU A 354 5.61 -60.34 -28.02
C GLU A 354 6.03 -59.36 -29.16
N ASN A 355 6.64 -58.22 -28.73
CA ASN A 355 8.00 -57.73 -29.07
C ASN A 355 8.29 -56.45 -29.93
N THR A 356 9.11 -55.57 -29.30
CA THR A 356 10.22 -54.71 -29.84
C THR A 356 9.93 -53.38 -30.60
N GLN A 357 10.90 -52.45 -30.48
CA GLN A 357 10.95 -51.03 -30.89
C GLN A 357 12.41 -50.65 -31.31
N PRO A 358 12.71 -49.58 -32.11
CA PRO A 358 11.89 -48.71 -32.97
C PRO A 358 12.13 -49.07 -34.48
N PRO A 359 12.89 -48.38 -35.39
CA PRO A 359 13.59 -47.07 -35.43
C PRO A 359 12.92 -46.01 -36.36
N ALA A 360 13.62 -44.92 -36.69
CA ALA A 360 13.29 -43.95 -37.77
C ALA A 360 14.37 -43.96 -38.88
N PRO A 361 14.09 -43.46 -40.12
CA PRO A 361 14.35 -42.04 -40.42
C PRO A 361 13.36 -41.37 -41.43
N ALA A 362 13.59 -40.07 -41.72
CA ALA A 362 12.89 -39.22 -42.71
C ALA A 362 13.58 -39.29 -44.12
N PRO A 363 13.19 -38.52 -45.19
CA PRO A 363 12.16 -37.46 -45.32
C PRO A 363 11.30 -37.55 -46.61
N VAL A 364 10.55 -36.48 -46.98
CA VAL A 364 10.46 -35.80 -48.31
C VAL A 364 9.42 -34.64 -48.26
N VAL A 365 9.50 -33.67 -49.18
CA VAL A 365 8.83 -32.34 -49.18
C VAL A 365 7.56 -32.27 -50.07
N ALA A 366 6.56 -31.46 -49.68
CA ALA A 366 5.59 -30.83 -50.60
C ALA A 366 5.00 -29.51 -50.03
N ALA A 367 4.48 -28.62 -50.89
CA ALA A 367 3.95 -27.28 -50.55
C ALA A 367 2.64 -26.96 -51.34
N PRO A 368 1.86 -25.91 -50.98
CA PRO A 368 0.43 -25.79 -51.35
C PRO A 368 0.13 -25.03 -52.67
N VAL A 369 -1.13 -25.12 -53.13
CA VAL A 369 -1.67 -24.44 -54.32
C VAL A 369 -3.04 -23.80 -54.01
N ALA A 370 -3.41 -22.71 -54.71
CA ALA A 370 -4.61 -21.89 -54.48
C ALA A 370 -5.29 -21.43 -55.79
N ALA A 371 -6.49 -20.85 -55.71
CA ALA A 371 -7.22 -20.21 -56.83
C ALA A 371 -8.40 -19.33 -56.30
N PRO A 372 -8.98 -18.40 -57.10
CA PRO A 372 -8.37 -17.49 -58.09
C PRO A 372 -8.87 -16.02 -57.93
N ARG A 373 -8.51 -15.11 -58.86
CA ARG A 373 -8.88 -13.66 -58.82
C ARG A 373 -9.04 -13.02 -60.21
N PRO A 374 -10.05 -12.13 -60.37
CA PRO A 374 -9.99 -10.90 -61.18
C PRO A 374 -10.30 -9.66 -60.31
N ALA A 375 -10.21 -8.38 -60.70
CA ALA A 375 -9.50 -7.66 -61.77
C ALA A 375 -9.25 -6.20 -61.27
N ARG A 376 -9.09 -5.18 -62.14
CA ARG A 376 -8.82 -3.77 -61.75
C ARG A 376 -9.22 -2.74 -62.82
N THR A 377 -9.92 -1.66 -62.44
CA THR A 377 -10.14 -0.43 -63.26
C THR A 377 -10.14 0.83 -62.36
N THR A 378 -10.32 2.03 -62.94
CA THR A 378 -9.74 3.30 -62.40
C THR A 378 -10.71 4.49 -62.27
N ARG A 379 -10.24 5.49 -61.50
CA ARG A 379 -10.55 6.95 -61.45
C ARG A 379 -11.36 7.47 -60.27
N SER A 380 -11.00 8.69 -59.89
CA SER A 380 -11.61 9.55 -58.87
C SER A 380 -12.77 10.36 -59.44
N THR A 381 -13.76 10.67 -58.60
CA THR A 381 -14.56 11.91 -58.67
C THR A 381 -15.00 12.31 -57.26
N SER A 382 -15.15 13.62 -57.04
CA SER A 382 -15.73 14.17 -55.81
C SER A 382 -17.24 14.37 -56.01
N SER A 383 -18.03 14.07 -54.97
CA SER A 383 -19.30 14.77 -54.73
C SER A 383 -19.68 14.75 -53.24
N THR A 384 -20.32 15.84 -52.82
CA THR A 384 -20.83 16.09 -51.46
C THR A 384 -22.22 15.45 -51.24
N LEU A 385 -22.86 15.79 -50.10
CA LEU A 385 -24.20 15.39 -49.61
C LEU A 385 -24.17 14.15 -48.68
N ARG A 386 -24.83 14.12 -47.51
CA ARG A 386 -25.70 15.12 -46.85
C ARG A 386 -25.70 14.93 -45.32
N ARG A 387 -25.97 15.99 -44.55
CA ARG A 387 -26.25 15.94 -43.09
C ARG A 387 -27.50 15.07 -42.80
N PRO A 388 -27.47 14.22 -41.76
CA PRO A 388 -28.60 14.02 -40.87
C PRO A 388 -28.78 15.28 -40.00
N GLY A 389 -30.00 15.81 -39.90
CA GLY A 389 -30.28 16.98 -39.05
C GLY A 389 -30.41 16.60 -37.56
N ALA A 390 -30.07 17.52 -36.66
CA ALA A 390 -30.25 17.35 -35.23
C ALA A 390 -31.72 16.99 -34.89
N LYS A 391 -31.93 15.85 -34.24
CA LYS A 391 -33.23 15.45 -33.69
C LYS A 391 -33.20 15.51 -32.16
N LYS A 392 -34.27 16.08 -31.61
CA LYS A 392 -34.54 16.18 -30.18
C LYS A 392 -34.74 14.78 -29.58
N ALA A 393 -34.29 14.58 -28.34
CA ALA A 393 -34.05 13.26 -27.75
C ALA A 393 -35.32 12.39 -27.50
N ALA A 394 -35.08 11.09 -27.35
CA ALA A 394 -35.92 10.15 -26.61
C ALA A 394 -35.02 9.42 -25.58
N PRO A 395 -35.50 9.10 -24.36
CA PRO A 395 -34.63 8.70 -23.25
C PRO A 395 -34.39 7.19 -23.15
N ALA A 396 -33.21 6.79 -22.67
CA ALA A 396 -32.87 5.42 -22.28
C ALA A 396 -32.26 5.37 -20.87
N SER A 397 -33.05 4.88 -19.90
CA SER A 397 -32.62 4.28 -18.63
C SER A 397 -31.39 4.85 -17.90
N THR A 398 -31.50 6.05 -17.32
CA THR A 398 -30.72 6.45 -16.14
C THR A 398 -31.52 6.11 -14.87
N PRO A 399 -30.93 5.56 -13.79
CA PRO A 399 -31.63 5.39 -12.52
C PRO A 399 -32.11 6.74 -11.95
N ALA A 400 -33.41 6.89 -11.75
CA ALA A 400 -34.02 8.14 -11.31
C ALA A 400 -33.81 8.40 -9.80
N GLY A 401 -32.64 8.93 -9.46
CA GLY A 401 -32.36 9.55 -8.16
C GLY A 401 -32.19 11.06 -8.34
N GLY A 402 -32.90 11.87 -7.55
CA GLY A 402 -32.97 13.32 -7.75
C GLY A 402 -31.61 14.01 -7.70
N THR A 403 -31.18 14.58 -8.82
CA THR A 403 -30.00 15.45 -8.90
C THR A 403 -30.26 16.75 -8.16
N ASP A 404 -29.31 17.19 -7.34
CA ASP A 404 -29.33 18.50 -6.71
C ASP A 404 -29.29 19.58 -7.82
N PRO A 405 -30.27 20.51 -7.92
CA PRO A 405 -30.32 21.50 -9.01
C PRO A 405 -29.10 22.43 -9.09
N ARG A 406 -28.27 22.49 -8.03
CA ARG A 406 -26.99 23.22 -8.03
C ARG A 406 -25.92 22.53 -8.89
N PHE A 407 -26.08 21.23 -9.15
CA PHE A 407 -25.11 20.33 -9.77
C PHE A 407 -25.71 19.53 -10.93
N GLU A 408 -26.72 20.08 -11.63
CA GLU A 408 -27.50 19.36 -12.65
C GLU A 408 -26.65 18.84 -13.83
N ASN A 409 -25.52 19.48 -14.11
CA ASN A 409 -24.58 19.10 -15.18
C ASN A 409 -23.45 18.17 -14.69
N GLY A 410 -23.48 17.76 -13.42
CA GLY A 410 -22.61 16.74 -12.85
C GLY A 410 -21.27 17.25 -12.25
N PRO A 411 -20.35 16.34 -11.91
CA PRO A 411 -19.16 16.65 -11.10
C PRO A 411 -18.07 17.43 -11.84
N LEU A 412 -18.05 17.36 -13.17
CA LEU A 412 -16.97 17.85 -14.00
C LEU A 412 -17.40 18.13 -15.45
N ALA A 413 -16.57 18.89 -16.15
CA ALA A 413 -16.60 18.95 -17.61
C ALA A 413 -15.18 18.89 -18.20
N VAL A 414 -15.05 18.29 -19.39
CA VAL A 414 -13.87 18.45 -20.24
C VAL A 414 -14.11 19.65 -21.15
N VAL A 415 -13.20 20.61 -21.16
CA VAL A 415 -13.29 21.82 -21.98
C VAL A 415 -12.34 21.70 -23.15
N ASP A 416 -12.87 21.89 -24.37
CA ASP A 416 -12.15 21.78 -25.65
C ASP A 416 -12.59 22.86 -26.66
N VAL A 417 -12.00 22.87 -27.86
CA VAL A 417 -12.21 23.91 -28.88
C VAL A 417 -12.49 23.34 -30.28
N GLU A 418 -13.77 23.23 -30.65
CA GLU A 418 -14.23 22.88 -32.01
C GLU A 418 -14.61 24.14 -32.81
N ASP A 419 -14.22 24.22 -34.09
CA ASP A 419 -14.54 25.33 -35.01
C ASP A 419 -14.29 26.75 -34.43
N GLY A 420 -13.32 26.88 -33.52
CA GLY A 420 -12.99 28.13 -32.81
C GLY A 420 -13.97 28.54 -31.71
N LYS A 421 -15.01 27.75 -31.45
CA LYS A 421 -15.87 27.83 -30.26
C LYS A 421 -15.24 27.07 -29.11
N VAL A 422 -15.51 27.48 -27.88
CA VAL A 422 -15.11 26.70 -26.70
C VAL A 422 -16.34 25.93 -26.20
N LEU A 423 -16.19 24.63 -26.00
CA LEU A 423 -17.25 23.71 -25.60
C LEU A 423 -16.86 23.00 -24.30
N ALA A 424 -17.86 22.67 -23.49
CA ALA A 424 -17.69 21.88 -22.27
C ALA A 424 -18.52 20.59 -22.34
N TYR A 425 -17.84 19.45 -22.42
CA TYR A 425 -18.40 18.11 -22.48
C TYR A 425 -18.62 17.62 -21.04
N CYS A 426 -19.89 17.51 -20.66
CA CYS A 426 -20.34 17.09 -19.34
C CYS A 426 -20.70 15.59 -19.34
N VAL A 427 -20.89 15.04 -18.14
CA VAL A 427 -21.31 13.64 -17.98
C VAL A 427 -22.67 13.39 -18.64
N GLY A 428 -22.85 12.20 -19.23
CA GLY A 428 -24.08 11.83 -19.94
C GLY A 428 -24.23 12.43 -21.34
N GLY A 429 -23.16 12.98 -21.93
CA GLY A 429 -23.16 13.47 -23.32
C GLY A 429 -23.78 14.86 -23.51
N LEU A 430 -24.00 15.59 -22.42
CA LEU A 430 -24.36 17.00 -22.46
C LEU A 430 -23.15 17.83 -22.92
N VAL A 431 -23.36 18.78 -23.83
CA VAL A 431 -22.36 19.77 -24.24
C VAL A 431 -22.88 21.18 -23.99
N LEU A 432 -22.06 22.03 -23.37
CA LEU A 432 -22.38 23.44 -23.07
C LEU A 432 -21.48 24.38 -23.89
N ASP A 433 -22.05 25.46 -24.43
CA ASP A 433 -21.28 26.59 -24.97
C ASP A 433 -20.54 27.31 -23.82
N VAL A 434 -19.24 27.58 -24.00
CA VAL A 434 -18.40 28.25 -23.00
C VAL A 434 -18.07 29.68 -23.47
N PRO A 435 -18.73 30.73 -22.96
CA PRO A 435 -18.50 32.12 -23.38
C PRO A 435 -17.19 32.72 -22.83
N ALA A 436 -16.48 32.00 -21.95
CA ALA A 436 -15.29 32.47 -21.27
C ALA A 436 -14.09 32.68 -22.24
N LYS A 437 -13.61 33.92 -22.31
CA LYS A 437 -12.47 34.36 -23.16
C LYS A 437 -11.11 34.37 -22.44
N SER A 438 -11.07 33.91 -21.19
CA SER A 438 -9.89 33.87 -20.33
C SER A 438 -10.07 32.85 -19.20
N LEU A 439 -8.99 32.35 -18.61
CA LEU A 439 -9.11 31.40 -17.50
C LEU A 439 -9.84 31.96 -16.26
N PRO A 440 -9.64 33.23 -15.82
CA PRO A 440 -10.45 33.81 -14.75
C PRO A 440 -11.96 33.79 -15.06
N SER A 441 -12.35 34.14 -16.30
CA SER A 441 -13.76 34.06 -16.72
C SER A 441 -14.28 32.62 -16.83
N LEU A 442 -13.42 31.62 -17.09
CA LEU A 442 -13.82 30.22 -17.07
C LEU A 442 -14.13 29.76 -15.64
N VAL A 443 -13.33 30.17 -14.67
CA VAL A 443 -13.55 29.88 -13.24
C VAL A 443 -14.82 30.57 -12.72
N ASP A 444 -15.06 31.82 -13.10
CA ASP A 444 -16.31 32.52 -12.76
C ASP A 444 -17.54 31.87 -13.45
N TRP A 445 -17.47 31.48 -14.73
CA TRP A 445 -18.53 30.73 -15.44
C TRP A 445 -18.82 29.37 -14.78
N THR A 446 -17.76 28.62 -14.43
CA THR A 446 -17.85 27.29 -13.79
C THR A 446 -18.67 27.33 -12.50
N LEU A 447 -18.55 28.43 -11.73
CA LEU A 447 -19.20 28.60 -10.43
C LEU A 447 -20.58 29.27 -10.49
N LYS A 448 -20.94 29.93 -11.59
CA LYS A 448 -22.16 30.75 -11.71
C LYS A 448 -23.18 30.19 -12.69
N GLU A 449 -22.71 29.57 -13.77
CA GLU A 449 -23.51 29.24 -14.95
C GLU A 449 -23.44 27.75 -15.29
N ALA A 450 -22.27 27.12 -15.13
CA ALA A 450 -22.05 25.73 -15.55
C ALA A 450 -22.77 24.69 -14.66
N LYS A 451 -23.21 25.04 -13.45
CA LYS A 451 -23.86 24.14 -12.47
C LYS A 451 -23.12 22.80 -12.29
N LEU A 452 -21.81 22.88 -12.09
CA LEU A 452 -20.94 21.73 -11.87
C LEU A 452 -20.61 21.55 -10.38
N GLY A 453 -20.46 20.31 -9.95
CA GLY A 453 -20.06 19.93 -8.59
C GLY A 453 -20.66 18.59 -8.15
N GLN A 454 -20.44 18.21 -6.89
CA GLN A 454 -21.00 16.98 -6.32
C GLN A 454 -21.49 17.22 -4.90
N PRO A 455 -22.68 16.72 -4.50
CA PRO A 455 -23.14 16.78 -3.12
C PRO A 455 -22.14 16.15 -2.14
N LYS A 456 -22.08 16.69 -0.93
CA LYS A 456 -21.23 16.17 0.17
C LYS A 456 -21.48 14.68 0.43
N LEU A 457 -20.40 13.92 0.59
CA LEU A 457 -20.44 12.47 0.86
C LEU A 457 -20.82 12.12 2.31
N SER A 458 -20.86 13.11 3.22
CA SER A 458 -21.20 12.93 4.63
C SER A 458 -21.95 14.14 5.18
N GLY A 459 -22.75 13.95 6.24
CA GLY A 459 -23.56 15.01 6.85
C GLY A 459 -22.76 16.24 7.31
N PRO A 460 -21.67 16.07 8.10
CA PRO A 460 -20.73 17.14 8.46
C PRO A 460 -19.81 17.60 7.30
N GLY A 461 -19.87 16.92 6.16
CA GLY A 461 -19.00 17.16 5.01
C GLY A 461 -19.33 18.43 4.24
N LYS A 462 -18.61 18.62 3.14
CA LYS A 462 -18.76 19.76 2.22
C LYS A 462 -18.91 19.23 0.80
N ASP A 463 -19.67 19.95 -0.01
CA ASP A 463 -19.83 19.63 -1.43
C ASP A 463 -18.47 19.67 -2.14
N ALA A 464 -18.27 18.81 -3.13
CA ALA A 464 -17.04 18.77 -3.90
C ALA A 464 -16.92 20.03 -4.75
N ASP A 465 -15.71 20.59 -4.83
CA ASP A 465 -15.41 21.66 -5.78
C ASP A 465 -15.56 21.10 -7.21
N PRO A 466 -16.17 21.82 -8.17
CA PRO A 466 -16.23 21.40 -9.57
C PRO A 466 -14.84 21.21 -10.17
N LEU A 467 -14.72 20.23 -11.06
CA LEU A 467 -13.52 19.92 -11.82
C LEU A 467 -13.68 20.33 -13.29
N ILE A 468 -12.73 21.11 -13.79
CA ILE A 468 -12.57 21.36 -15.22
C ILE A 468 -11.33 20.62 -15.72
N VAL A 469 -11.49 19.81 -16.76
CA VAL A 469 -10.37 19.19 -17.48
C VAL A 469 -10.08 20.06 -18.71
N LEU A 470 -8.81 20.39 -18.99
CA LEU A 470 -8.42 21.20 -20.14
C LEU A 470 -7.70 20.33 -21.16
N THR A 471 -8.22 20.28 -22.39
CA THR A 471 -7.51 19.70 -23.56
C THR A 471 -6.37 20.60 -24.02
N GLU A 472 -5.53 20.10 -24.93
CA GLU A 472 -4.44 20.88 -25.53
C GLU A 472 -4.94 22.15 -26.22
N ALA A 473 -6.00 22.07 -27.04
CA ALA A 473 -6.59 23.24 -27.69
C ALA A 473 -7.22 24.23 -26.69
N ALA A 474 -7.75 23.75 -25.56
CA ALA A 474 -8.21 24.63 -24.48
C ALA A 474 -7.06 25.32 -23.73
N LEU A 475 -5.90 24.66 -23.57
CA LEU A 475 -4.69 25.30 -23.02
C LEU A 475 -4.23 26.44 -23.92
N GLU A 476 -4.08 26.20 -25.23
CA GLU A 476 -3.71 27.24 -26.21
C GLU A 476 -4.70 28.41 -26.17
N ARG A 477 -6.00 28.11 -26.20
CA ARG A 477 -7.10 29.07 -26.16
C ARG A 477 -7.06 29.97 -24.92
N TYR A 478 -6.63 29.44 -23.79
CA TYR A 478 -6.48 30.21 -22.54
C TYR A 478 -5.06 30.74 -22.30
N GLY A 479 -4.13 30.55 -23.24
CA GLY A 479 -2.77 31.06 -23.17
C GLY A 479 -1.90 30.35 -22.12
N LEU A 480 -2.12 29.05 -21.95
CA LEU A 480 -1.28 28.11 -21.19
C LEU A 480 -0.41 27.30 -22.17
N PRO A 481 0.80 26.84 -21.78
CA PRO A 481 1.59 25.95 -22.61
C PRO A 481 0.93 24.57 -22.72
N VAL A 482 0.92 23.97 -23.92
CA VAL A 482 0.35 22.63 -24.15
C VAL A 482 1.11 21.57 -23.37
N THR A 483 2.44 21.63 -23.41
CA THR A 483 3.37 20.80 -22.64
C THR A 483 4.26 21.68 -21.75
N LEU A 484 4.59 21.19 -20.55
CA LEU A 484 5.55 21.85 -19.67
C LEU A 484 6.99 21.72 -20.21
N ALA A 485 7.81 22.76 -20.09
CA ALA A 485 9.25 22.65 -20.32
C ALA A 485 9.93 21.80 -19.23
N GLU A 486 11.15 21.29 -19.44
CA GLU A 486 11.83 20.41 -18.45
C GLU A 486 12.01 21.06 -17.07
N GLU A 487 12.32 22.36 -17.04
CA GLU A 487 12.38 23.15 -15.80
C GLU A 487 11.02 23.20 -15.07
N GLU A 488 9.92 23.31 -15.82
CA GLU A 488 8.56 23.37 -15.29
C GLU A 488 8.04 21.99 -14.88
N LYS A 489 8.44 20.91 -15.59
CA LYS A 489 8.21 19.52 -15.21
C LYS A 489 8.91 19.21 -13.88
N HIS A 490 10.19 19.57 -13.74
CA HIS A 490 10.94 19.41 -12.50
C HIS A 490 10.34 20.24 -11.35
N ALA A 491 9.92 21.48 -11.62
CA ALA A 491 9.20 22.32 -10.65
C ALA A 491 7.76 21.83 -10.35
N GLY A 492 7.21 20.96 -11.19
CA GLY A 492 5.82 20.48 -11.17
C GLY A 492 4.76 21.56 -11.42
N ARG A 493 5.14 22.72 -11.98
CA ARG A 493 4.30 23.92 -12.14
C ARG A 493 4.94 24.96 -13.07
N ILE A 494 4.10 25.75 -13.73
CA ILE A 494 4.54 26.93 -14.50
C ILE A 494 4.99 28.08 -13.56
N PRO A 495 5.89 28.99 -13.99
CA PRO A 495 6.41 30.08 -13.17
C PRO A 495 5.33 31.03 -12.63
N GLU A 496 5.47 31.50 -11.40
CA GLU A 496 4.53 32.43 -10.75
C GLU A 496 4.41 33.78 -11.50
N GLY A 497 5.41 34.13 -12.31
CA GLY A 497 5.39 35.27 -13.23
C GLY A 497 4.56 35.09 -14.51
N HIS A 498 3.96 33.91 -14.75
CA HIS A 498 3.23 33.59 -15.98
C HIS A 498 1.99 34.49 -16.19
N LYS A 499 1.66 34.77 -17.45
CA LYS A 499 0.57 35.70 -17.85
C LYS A 499 -0.77 35.30 -17.24
N VAL A 500 -1.10 34.01 -17.26
CA VAL A 500 -2.38 33.49 -16.73
C VAL A 500 -2.44 33.57 -15.20
N ILE A 501 -1.32 33.36 -14.49
CA ILE A 501 -1.27 33.52 -13.03
C ILE A 501 -1.45 35.00 -12.64
N LYS A 502 -0.83 35.92 -13.38
CA LYS A 502 -1.05 37.38 -13.21
C LYS A 502 -2.50 37.78 -13.48
N GLN A 503 -3.17 37.17 -14.46
CA GLN A 503 -4.60 37.38 -14.73
C GLN A 503 -5.49 36.86 -13.59
N LEU A 504 -5.22 35.66 -13.07
CA LEU A 504 -5.94 35.11 -11.91
C LEU A 504 -5.78 36.01 -10.68
N ALA A 505 -4.55 36.42 -10.35
CA ALA A 505 -4.28 37.30 -9.23
C ALA A 505 -4.96 38.67 -9.37
N ARG A 506 -5.00 39.26 -10.57
CA ARG A 506 -5.74 40.50 -10.86
C ARG A 506 -7.26 40.34 -10.73
N ALA A 507 -7.79 39.13 -10.92
CA ALA A 507 -9.18 38.79 -10.67
C ALA A 507 -9.42 38.22 -9.26
N GLU A 508 -8.50 38.49 -8.32
CA GLU A 508 -8.53 38.09 -6.90
C GLU A 508 -8.54 36.58 -6.63
N TRP A 509 -8.33 35.76 -7.67
CA TRP A 509 -8.21 34.31 -7.56
C TRP A 509 -6.85 33.92 -6.99
N LYS A 510 -6.85 32.99 -6.02
CA LYS A 510 -5.64 32.48 -5.35
C LYS A 510 -5.37 31.04 -5.75
N LEU A 511 -4.09 30.68 -5.77
CA LEU A 511 -3.59 29.32 -5.96
C LEU A 511 -3.11 28.76 -4.62
N THR A 512 -3.04 27.43 -4.52
CA THR A 512 -2.42 26.77 -3.35
C THR A 512 -0.89 26.90 -3.37
N LYS A 513 -0.22 26.52 -2.27
CA LYS A 513 1.25 26.43 -2.20
C LYS A 513 1.91 25.44 -3.19
N ARG A 514 1.14 24.72 -4.03
CA ARG A 514 1.64 23.95 -5.17
C ARG A 514 1.75 24.76 -6.47
N GLY A 515 1.18 25.98 -6.52
CA GLY A 515 1.13 26.79 -7.74
C GLY A 515 0.12 26.27 -8.76
N PHE A 516 0.46 26.43 -10.04
CA PHE A 516 -0.34 26.02 -11.19
C PHE A 516 0.41 24.92 -11.94
N GLY A 517 0.03 23.67 -11.72
CA GLY A 517 0.63 22.47 -12.30
C GLY A 517 -0.43 21.51 -12.84
N PRO A 518 -0.09 20.24 -13.11
CA PRO A 518 -0.97 19.27 -13.76
C PRO A 518 -2.33 19.12 -13.06
N TRP A 519 -2.31 19.27 -11.74
CA TRP A 519 -3.50 19.54 -10.94
C TRP A 519 -3.36 20.89 -10.25
N ALA A 520 -4.24 21.83 -10.59
CA ALA A 520 -4.30 23.16 -9.98
C ALA A 520 -5.61 23.34 -9.20
N ARG A 521 -5.58 24.19 -8.18
CA ARG A 521 -6.77 24.57 -7.40
C ARG A 521 -6.84 26.08 -7.31
N ILE A 522 -7.89 26.64 -7.91
CA ILE A 522 -8.14 28.08 -7.99
C ILE A 522 -9.28 28.41 -7.01
N TYR A 523 -9.07 29.37 -6.10
CA TYR A 523 -10.07 29.68 -5.07
C TYR A 523 -10.03 31.14 -4.60
N ARG A 524 -11.16 31.64 -4.09
CA ARG A 524 -11.22 32.83 -3.23
C ARG A 524 -11.41 32.36 -1.76
N PRO A 525 -11.01 33.13 -0.74
CA PRO A 525 -11.35 32.84 0.65
C PRO A 525 -12.87 32.66 0.82
N ALA A 526 -13.29 31.73 1.68
CA ALA A 526 -14.71 31.49 1.93
C ALA A 526 -15.35 32.66 2.68
N ILE A 527 -16.58 33.03 2.29
CA ILE A 527 -17.37 34.10 2.93
C ILE A 527 -18.54 33.42 3.63
N GLY A 528 -18.48 33.33 4.97
CA GLY A 528 -19.42 32.52 5.74
C GLY A 528 -19.34 31.04 5.34
N SER A 529 -20.43 30.50 4.82
CA SER A 529 -20.51 29.13 4.26
C SER A 529 -20.11 29.04 2.79
N GLU A 530 -20.08 30.15 2.04
CA GLU A 530 -19.89 30.13 0.60
C GLU A 530 -18.44 29.87 0.20
N ARG A 531 -18.24 28.99 -0.78
CA ARG A 531 -16.93 28.56 -1.29
C ARG A 531 -16.86 28.77 -2.80
N ALA A 532 -16.07 29.76 -3.21
CA ALA A 532 -15.70 29.94 -4.61
C ALA A 532 -14.38 29.21 -4.89
N CYS A 533 -14.45 28.02 -5.51
CA CYS A 533 -13.28 27.17 -5.74
C CYS A 533 -13.50 26.21 -6.93
N VAL A 534 -12.53 26.09 -7.81
CA VAL A 534 -12.51 25.17 -8.97
C VAL A 534 -11.22 24.35 -8.95
N GLN A 535 -11.31 23.07 -9.27
CA GLN A 535 -10.17 22.18 -9.52
C GLN A 535 -9.89 22.14 -11.03
N LEU A 536 -8.61 22.08 -11.42
CA LEU A 536 -8.19 21.84 -12.80
C LEU A 536 -7.45 20.50 -12.91
N CYS A 537 -7.70 19.77 -13.99
CA CYS A 537 -6.91 18.63 -14.46
C CYS A 537 -6.37 18.95 -15.87
N ILE A 538 -5.09 18.68 -16.12
CA ILE A 538 -4.43 18.96 -17.40
C ILE A 538 -3.73 17.68 -17.90
N PRO A 539 -4.39 16.86 -18.74
CA PRO A 539 -3.88 15.54 -19.13
C PRO A 539 -2.51 15.58 -19.82
N SER A 540 -2.27 16.53 -20.72
CA SER A 540 -0.99 16.73 -21.43
C SER A 540 0.19 17.09 -20.51
N TRP A 541 -0.08 17.51 -19.26
CA TRP A 541 0.94 17.73 -18.23
C TRP A 541 1.10 16.50 -17.30
N ASN A 542 0.64 15.31 -17.73
CA ASN A 542 0.61 14.08 -16.94
C ASN A 542 -0.21 14.19 -15.63
N ALA A 543 -1.38 14.84 -15.71
CA ALA A 543 -2.34 14.83 -14.60
C ALA A 543 -2.97 13.44 -14.37
N LEU A 544 -3.17 12.69 -15.46
CA LEU A 544 -3.72 11.33 -15.48
C LEU A 544 -2.58 10.32 -15.70
N ASP A 545 -1.82 10.07 -14.64
CA ASP A 545 -0.70 9.11 -14.60
C ASP A 545 -1.08 7.76 -15.24
N THR A 546 -0.41 7.41 -16.36
CA THR A 546 -0.76 6.27 -17.22
C THR A 546 -0.72 4.93 -16.49
N ARG A 547 0.09 4.80 -15.43
CA ARG A 547 0.11 3.60 -14.56
C ARG A 547 -1.20 3.37 -13.79
N HIS A 548 -2.05 4.39 -13.71
CA HIS A 548 -3.31 4.37 -12.97
C HIS A 548 -4.53 4.59 -13.87
N TRP A 549 -4.36 5.33 -14.97
CA TRP A 549 -5.42 5.73 -15.89
C TRP A 549 -5.26 5.19 -17.31
N GLY A 550 -4.17 4.50 -17.63
CA GLY A 550 -3.80 4.14 -19.01
C GLY A 550 -3.79 5.36 -19.93
N GLU A 551 -4.21 5.17 -21.17
CA GLU A 551 -4.27 6.24 -22.18
C GLU A 551 -5.49 7.15 -22.03
N ALA A 552 -6.16 7.20 -20.86
CA ALA A 552 -7.32 8.07 -20.63
C ALA A 552 -7.06 9.54 -21.00
N GLY A 553 -5.83 10.02 -20.78
CA GLY A 553 -5.43 11.38 -21.13
C GLY A 553 -5.39 11.71 -22.63
N GLN A 554 -5.52 10.70 -23.50
CA GLN A 554 -5.57 10.80 -24.96
C GLN A 554 -6.98 10.53 -25.53
N LEU A 555 -7.96 10.18 -24.68
CA LEU A 555 -9.34 9.98 -25.12
C LEU A 555 -9.95 11.31 -25.60
N PRO A 556 -10.87 11.28 -26.59
CA PRO A 556 -11.59 12.48 -26.99
C PRO A 556 -12.49 13.03 -25.86
N PRO A 557 -12.96 14.28 -25.95
CA PRO A 557 -13.55 14.98 -24.80
C PRO A 557 -14.78 14.30 -24.17
N ALA A 558 -15.60 13.61 -24.96
CA ALA A 558 -16.82 12.96 -24.48
C ALA A 558 -16.52 11.66 -23.72
N GLU A 559 -15.60 10.86 -24.24
CA GLU A 559 -15.10 9.60 -23.67
C GLU A 559 -14.29 9.89 -22.39
N LEU A 560 -13.47 10.95 -22.38
CA LEU A 560 -12.78 11.42 -21.18
C LEU A 560 -13.77 11.92 -20.11
N ALA A 561 -14.84 12.63 -20.51
CA ALA A 561 -15.92 13.02 -19.59
C ALA A 561 -16.69 11.81 -19.06
N ARG A 562 -16.88 10.74 -19.86
CA ARG A 562 -17.48 9.46 -19.46
C ARG A 562 -16.61 8.76 -18.42
N VAL A 563 -15.34 8.48 -18.70
CA VAL A 563 -14.39 7.80 -17.79
C VAL A 563 -14.31 8.51 -16.44
N LEU A 564 -14.04 9.82 -16.45
CA LEU A 564 -13.90 10.59 -15.21
C LEU A 564 -15.25 10.75 -14.49
N GLY A 565 -16.37 10.83 -15.22
CA GLY A 565 -17.72 10.91 -14.66
C GLY A 565 -18.17 9.63 -13.95
N VAL A 566 -17.91 8.46 -14.55
CA VAL A 566 -18.17 7.16 -13.92
C VAL A 566 -17.31 7.00 -12.66
N TYR A 567 -16.01 7.32 -12.74
CA TYR A 567 -15.16 7.35 -11.54
C TYR A 567 -15.68 8.32 -10.47
N ALA A 568 -16.08 9.54 -10.86
CA ALA A 568 -16.53 10.57 -9.91
C ALA A 568 -17.83 10.21 -9.19
N SER A 569 -18.80 9.66 -9.93
CA SER A 569 -20.08 9.19 -9.37
C SER A 569 -19.91 7.98 -8.43
N ARG A 570 -18.98 7.08 -8.74
CA ARG A 570 -18.70 5.87 -7.94
C ARG A 570 -17.79 6.11 -6.74
N VAL A 571 -16.77 6.96 -6.88
CA VAL A 571 -15.80 7.29 -5.82
C VAL A 571 -16.09 8.70 -5.29
N MET A 572 -15.48 9.71 -5.90
CA MET A 572 -15.69 11.15 -5.69
C MET A 572 -15.08 11.93 -6.86
N THR A 573 -15.48 13.17 -7.11
CA THR A 573 -14.80 14.07 -8.07
C THR A 573 -13.27 14.04 -7.88
N PRO A 574 -12.47 13.67 -8.91
CA PRO A 574 -11.01 13.58 -8.80
C PRO A 574 -10.35 14.86 -8.27
N ARG A 575 -9.38 14.69 -7.36
CA ARG A 575 -8.63 15.78 -6.71
C ARG A 575 -7.16 15.41 -6.60
N GLY A 576 -6.39 15.76 -7.63
CA GLY A 576 -5.01 15.26 -7.75
C GLY A 576 -4.98 13.83 -8.27
N SER A 577 -3.79 13.23 -8.26
CA SER A 577 -3.65 11.80 -8.56
C SER A 577 -4.55 10.92 -7.68
N THR A 578 -4.82 9.70 -8.13
CA THR A 578 -5.56 8.65 -7.41
C THR A 578 -5.16 8.55 -5.93
N ALA A 579 -3.86 8.60 -5.64
CA ALA A 579 -3.32 8.60 -4.28
C ALA A 579 -3.78 9.80 -3.42
N VAL A 580 -3.92 10.99 -4.00
CA VAL A 580 -4.45 12.18 -3.29
C VAL A 580 -5.97 12.09 -3.17
N THR A 581 -6.65 11.66 -4.23
CA THR A 581 -8.11 11.45 -4.21
C THR A 581 -8.52 10.43 -3.14
N GLY A 582 -7.75 9.35 -2.94
CA GLY A 582 -7.99 8.36 -1.89
C GLY A 582 -7.84 8.92 -0.47
N LEU A 583 -6.94 9.89 -0.26
CA LEU A 583 -6.70 10.59 1.01
C LEU A 583 -7.79 11.65 1.30
N GLU A 584 -8.22 12.36 0.25
CA GLU A 584 -9.34 13.30 0.29
C GLU A 584 -10.66 12.57 0.55
N LEU A 585 -10.84 11.35 0.02
CA LEU A 585 -12.02 10.50 0.27
C LEU A 585 -12.17 10.13 1.74
N MET A 586 -11.08 9.73 2.42
CA MET A 586 -11.09 9.49 3.87
C MET A 586 -11.57 10.75 4.63
N THR A 587 -11.08 11.92 4.21
CA THR A 587 -11.41 13.22 4.82
C THR A 587 -12.84 13.68 4.49
N ALA A 588 -13.39 13.32 3.33
CA ALA A 588 -14.75 13.66 2.92
C ALA A 588 -15.81 12.79 3.60
N LEU A 589 -15.49 11.53 3.86
CA LEU A 589 -16.37 10.57 4.55
C LEU A 589 -16.31 10.73 6.07
N HIS A 590 -15.12 11.03 6.62
CA HIS A 590 -14.90 11.35 8.03
C HIS A 590 -14.30 12.77 8.17
N PRO A 591 -15.12 13.84 8.01
CA PRO A 591 -14.67 15.22 8.17
C PRO A 591 -14.07 15.47 9.55
N PRO A 592 -13.05 16.34 9.69
CA PRO A 592 -12.38 16.59 10.96
C PRO A 592 -13.24 17.37 11.98
N THR A 593 -14.29 18.03 11.49
CA THR A 593 -15.12 18.96 12.25
C THR A 593 -16.59 18.85 11.88
N ARG A 594 -17.47 19.04 12.86
CA ARG A 594 -18.93 19.15 12.68
C ARG A 594 -19.41 20.54 13.13
N ALA A 595 -20.65 20.88 12.78
CA ALA A 595 -21.34 22.00 13.41
C ALA A 595 -21.91 21.56 14.77
N SER A 596 -21.76 22.38 15.79
CA SER A 596 -22.38 22.19 17.11
C SER A 596 -23.91 22.26 17.04
N GLU A 597 -24.57 22.02 18.17
CA GLU A 597 -25.92 22.55 18.41
C GLU A 597 -25.88 24.11 18.42
N PRO A 598 -26.99 24.80 18.11
CA PRO A 598 -27.05 26.25 18.22
C PRO A 598 -26.82 26.72 19.66
N ASP A 599 -26.03 27.77 19.85
CA ASP A 599 -25.93 28.46 21.13
C ASP A 599 -27.19 29.28 21.45
N ALA A 600 -27.19 29.98 22.60
CA ALA A 600 -28.31 30.82 23.03
C ALA A 600 -28.63 32.00 22.09
N ALA A 601 -27.77 32.30 21.10
CA ALA A 601 -28.02 33.28 20.04
C ALA A 601 -28.38 32.59 18.69
N GLY A 602 -28.64 31.29 18.69
CA GLY A 602 -28.96 30.50 17.50
C GLY A 602 -27.75 30.16 16.61
N LYS A 603 -26.52 30.49 17.05
CA LYS A 603 -25.31 30.34 16.25
C LYS A 603 -24.65 28.98 16.51
N ARG A 604 -24.30 28.27 15.43
CA ARG A 604 -23.50 27.03 15.50
C ARG A 604 -22.01 27.33 15.39
N HIS A 605 -21.21 26.55 16.11
CA HIS A 605 -19.75 26.61 16.17
C HIS A 605 -19.13 25.38 15.51
N SER A 606 -17.81 25.39 15.32
CA SER A 606 -17.07 24.26 14.75
C SER A 606 -16.50 23.38 15.88
N GLU A 607 -17.03 22.18 16.03
CA GLU A 607 -16.56 21.16 16.98
C GLU A 607 -15.73 20.09 16.28
N HIS A 608 -14.95 19.31 17.05
CA HIS A 608 -14.41 18.04 16.58
C HIS A 608 -15.54 17.08 16.21
N ASN A 609 -15.34 16.29 15.14
CA ASN A 609 -16.27 15.25 14.72
C ASN A 609 -15.79 13.86 15.21
N PRO A 610 -16.49 13.20 16.16
CA PRO A 610 -16.07 11.90 16.68
C PRO A 610 -15.88 10.86 15.57
N GLY A 611 -14.86 10.00 15.71
CA GLY A 611 -14.52 9.04 14.66
C GLY A 611 -13.76 9.65 13.48
N SER A 612 -13.12 10.81 13.65
CA SER A 612 -12.23 11.44 12.66
C SER A 612 -10.84 11.74 13.26
N LEU A 613 -9.84 12.00 12.42
CA LEU A 613 -8.46 12.29 12.85
C LEU A 613 -8.26 13.74 13.37
N GLY A 614 -9.33 14.50 13.58
CA GLY A 614 -9.25 15.91 13.95
C GLY A 614 -8.71 16.82 12.83
N LYS A 615 -8.65 18.12 13.12
CA LYS A 615 -8.33 19.19 12.15
C LYS A 615 -6.83 19.43 11.99
N ASP A 616 -6.09 19.25 13.07
CA ASP A 616 -4.71 19.68 13.22
C ASP A 616 -3.80 18.43 13.27
N ALA A 617 -2.56 18.56 12.81
CA ALA A 617 -1.65 17.41 12.71
C ALA A 617 -0.94 17.14 14.06
N ILE A 618 -0.69 15.87 14.36
CA ILE A 618 0.16 15.44 15.49
C ILE A 618 1.56 16.05 15.31
N ASP A 619 2.13 16.60 16.38
CA ASP A 619 3.45 17.24 16.33
C ASP A 619 4.52 16.24 15.84
N PRO A 620 5.41 16.60 14.89
CA PRO A 620 6.52 15.75 14.46
C PRO A 620 7.43 15.21 15.57
N MET A 621 7.40 15.79 16.77
CA MET A 621 8.13 15.31 17.96
C MET A 621 7.31 14.38 18.86
N ASN A 622 5.98 14.33 18.73
CA ASN A 622 5.09 13.49 19.55
C ASN A 622 4.88 12.08 18.96
N TRP A 623 5.51 11.77 17.83
CA TRP A 623 5.39 10.47 17.17
C TRP A 623 6.27 9.39 17.82
N PRO A 624 5.74 8.17 18.08
CA PRO A 624 6.55 7.04 18.52
C PRO A 624 7.73 6.76 17.57
N PRO A 625 8.98 6.68 18.07
CA PRO A 625 10.15 6.45 17.22
C PRO A 625 10.04 5.19 16.35
N CYS A 626 9.41 4.14 16.85
CA CYS A 626 9.23 2.88 16.12
C CYS A 626 8.27 2.98 14.92
N GLU A 627 7.33 3.93 14.89
CA GLU A 627 6.33 4.05 13.82
C GLU A 627 6.84 4.82 12.60
N VAL A 628 7.80 5.72 12.79
CA VAL A 628 8.18 6.71 11.79
C VAL A 628 9.26 6.20 10.82
N PRO A 629 9.27 6.66 9.55
CA PRO A 629 10.34 6.36 8.61
C PRO A 629 11.66 7.04 9.03
N ASP A 630 12.77 6.56 8.49
CA ASP A 630 14.10 7.04 8.85
C ASP A 630 14.33 8.51 8.46
N GLY A 631 15.10 9.22 9.29
CA GLY A 631 15.29 10.66 9.17
C GLY A 631 14.08 11.53 9.57
N HIS A 632 13.03 10.98 10.19
CA HIS A 632 11.96 11.77 10.83
C HIS A 632 12.52 12.72 11.94
N PRO A 633 11.91 13.88 12.23
CA PRO A 633 12.42 14.82 13.24
C PRO A 633 12.65 14.24 14.64
N VAL A 634 11.82 13.30 15.10
CA VAL A 634 12.01 12.58 16.38
C VAL A 634 13.29 11.71 16.39
N LEU A 635 13.86 11.41 15.22
CA LEU A 635 15.08 10.61 15.03
C LEU A 635 16.33 11.46 14.75
N LYS A 636 16.24 12.79 14.83
CA LYS A 636 17.33 13.74 14.46
C LYS A 636 18.67 13.49 15.17
N ASP A 637 18.61 12.89 16.37
CA ASP A 637 19.77 12.67 17.26
C ASP A 637 20.39 11.26 17.10
N LEU A 638 19.85 10.42 16.20
CA LEU A 638 20.47 9.12 15.86
C LEU A 638 21.77 9.33 15.06
N PRO A 639 22.76 8.42 15.17
CA PRO A 639 23.94 8.44 14.31
C PRO A 639 23.55 8.40 12.82
N ARG A 640 24.29 9.15 11.99
CA ARG A 640 23.93 9.42 10.58
C ARG A 640 23.80 8.15 9.72
N PHE A 641 24.45 7.06 10.12
CA PHE A 641 24.46 5.78 9.42
C PHE A 641 23.85 4.64 10.24
N HIS A 642 23.14 4.94 11.34
CA HIS A 642 22.47 3.96 12.18
C HIS A 642 21.35 3.23 11.42
N VAL A 643 21.47 1.91 11.29
CA VAL A 643 20.49 1.05 10.63
C VAL A 643 19.56 0.48 11.70
N ARG A 644 18.34 1.03 11.81
CA ARG A 644 17.39 0.63 12.86
C ARG A 644 16.88 -0.79 12.67
N GLY A 645 17.10 -1.64 13.66
CA GLY A 645 16.65 -3.03 13.67
C GLY A 645 15.17 -3.23 14.05
N PRO A 646 14.67 -4.48 14.04
CA PRO A 646 13.28 -4.80 14.41
C PRO A 646 12.88 -4.34 15.83
N GLY A 647 13.84 -4.28 16.76
CA GLY A 647 13.66 -3.73 18.11
C GLY A 647 13.53 -2.20 18.18
N GLU A 648 13.63 -1.47 17.07
CA GLU A 648 13.62 0.00 17.00
C GLU A 648 12.59 0.60 16.02
N LYS A 649 11.94 -0.23 15.21
CA LYS A 649 11.16 0.19 14.03
C LYS A 649 10.14 -0.88 13.64
N LEU A 650 8.93 -0.46 13.26
CA LEU A 650 7.92 -1.33 12.65
C LEU A 650 8.36 -1.74 11.23
N PHE A 651 8.43 -3.06 11.00
CA PHE A 651 8.62 -3.66 9.67
C PHE A 651 7.31 -4.23 9.10
N GLU A 652 6.20 -3.54 9.37
CA GLU A 652 4.85 -3.91 8.91
C GLU A 652 4.64 -3.55 7.43
N GLU A 653 5.30 -4.33 6.57
CA GLU A 653 5.15 -4.37 5.13
C GLU A 653 4.46 -5.67 4.68
N ALA A 654 4.14 -5.79 3.39
CA ALA A 654 3.51 -6.97 2.81
C ALA A 654 4.55 -8.11 2.60
N TYR A 655 4.10 -9.30 2.20
CA TYR A 655 5.01 -10.41 1.97
C TYR A 655 5.87 -10.22 0.71
N ASP A 656 7.13 -10.63 0.80
CA ASP A 656 8.01 -10.94 -0.33
C ASP A 656 8.88 -12.13 0.10
N TRP A 657 8.33 -13.34 -0.10
CA TRP A 657 8.91 -14.61 0.36
C TRP A 657 8.75 -15.68 -0.71
N ALA A 658 9.76 -16.51 -0.88
CA ALA A 658 9.68 -17.75 -1.63
C ALA A 658 10.66 -18.77 -1.03
N ARG A 659 10.50 -20.03 -1.46
CA ARG A 659 11.39 -21.14 -1.10
C ARG A 659 11.66 -22.03 -2.31
N PRO A 660 12.71 -22.87 -2.31
CA PRO A 660 12.84 -23.97 -3.25
C PRO A 660 11.58 -24.85 -3.28
N MET A 661 11.28 -25.44 -4.43
CA MET A 661 10.26 -26.48 -4.52
C MET A 661 10.78 -27.78 -3.90
N THR A 662 9.88 -28.55 -3.30
CA THR A 662 10.17 -29.92 -2.84
C THR A 662 10.12 -30.90 -4.01
N ASP A 663 10.80 -32.05 -3.89
CA ASP A 663 10.79 -33.12 -4.91
C ASP A 663 9.37 -33.49 -5.36
N ALA A 664 8.41 -33.49 -4.43
CA ALA A 664 7.00 -33.77 -4.72
C ALA A 664 6.35 -32.68 -5.59
N GLU A 665 6.60 -31.40 -5.29
CA GLU A 665 6.12 -30.27 -6.11
C GLU A 665 6.77 -30.25 -7.50
N CYS A 666 8.04 -30.68 -7.59
CA CYS A 666 8.75 -30.85 -8.85
C CYS A 666 8.20 -31.99 -9.74
N THR A 667 7.35 -32.89 -9.23
CA THR A 667 6.63 -33.87 -10.07
C THR A 667 5.34 -33.31 -10.68
N LEU A 668 4.86 -32.16 -10.20
CA LEU A 668 3.66 -31.48 -10.71
C LEU A 668 3.99 -30.68 -11.98
N ARG A 669 2.95 -30.29 -12.73
CA ARG A 669 3.11 -29.73 -14.08
C ARG A 669 3.17 -28.20 -14.10
N HIS A 670 2.42 -27.57 -13.21
CA HIS A 670 2.10 -26.14 -13.28
C HIS A 670 2.37 -25.42 -11.98
N LEU A 671 2.73 -24.14 -12.11
CA LEU A 671 2.71 -23.15 -11.04
C LEU A 671 1.51 -22.25 -11.29
N VAL A 672 0.58 -22.19 -10.33
CA VAL A 672 -0.68 -21.44 -10.46
C VAL A 672 -0.71 -20.30 -9.43
N GLY A 673 -0.76 -19.06 -9.92
CA GLY A 673 -0.85 -17.86 -9.10
C GLY A 673 -2.29 -17.46 -8.81
N ILE A 674 -2.61 -17.24 -7.53
CA ILE A 674 -3.86 -16.63 -7.07
C ILE A 674 -3.60 -15.29 -6.40
N ASP A 675 -4.37 -14.26 -6.73
CA ASP A 675 -4.24 -12.92 -6.14
C ASP A 675 -5.52 -12.51 -5.38
N VAL A 676 -5.35 -11.92 -4.19
CA VAL A 676 -6.46 -11.49 -3.34
C VAL A 676 -6.98 -10.13 -3.80
N ASN A 677 -8.15 -10.12 -4.44
CA ASN A 677 -8.83 -8.93 -4.92
C ASN A 677 -8.85 -7.81 -3.85
N MET A 678 -8.17 -6.71 -4.12
CA MET A 678 -8.11 -5.51 -3.26
C MET A 678 -7.74 -5.83 -1.79
N ALA A 679 -6.71 -6.67 -1.56
CA ALA A 679 -6.39 -7.19 -0.23
C ALA A 679 -6.25 -6.09 0.84
N PHE A 680 -5.54 -5.00 0.55
CA PHE A 680 -5.37 -3.87 1.48
C PHE A 680 -6.68 -3.12 1.80
N ALA A 681 -7.66 -3.10 0.90
CA ALA A 681 -8.99 -2.57 1.20
C ALA A 681 -9.73 -3.50 2.17
N ALA A 682 -9.68 -4.82 1.94
CA ALA A 682 -10.24 -5.82 2.85
C ALA A 682 -9.53 -5.82 4.23
N GLY A 683 -8.22 -5.54 4.26
CA GLY A 683 -7.44 -5.33 5.50
C GLY A 683 -7.87 -4.11 6.31
N ALA A 684 -8.41 -3.07 5.66
CA ALA A 684 -8.97 -1.89 6.32
C ALA A 684 -10.41 -2.10 6.85
N ASN A 685 -11.20 -2.98 6.25
CA ASN A 685 -12.61 -3.22 6.59
C ASN A 685 -12.82 -3.65 8.05
N GLY A 686 -13.47 -2.82 8.87
CA GLY A 686 -13.74 -3.12 10.28
C GLY A 686 -12.54 -2.95 11.20
N LEU A 687 -11.42 -2.38 10.73
CA LEU A 687 -10.23 -2.15 11.53
C LEU A 687 -10.45 -0.98 12.50
N THR A 688 -10.34 -1.24 13.80
CA THR A 688 -10.19 -0.18 14.81
C THR A 688 -8.79 0.41 14.69
N VAL A 689 -8.71 1.73 14.51
CA VAL A 689 -7.45 2.48 14.46
C VAL A 689 -7.50 3.66 15.44
N GLY A 690 -6.34 4.07 15.95
CA GLY A 690 -6.27 5.23 16.82
C GLY A 690 -6.61 6.52 16.08
N LEU A 691 -7.25 7.47 16.74
CA LEU A 691 -7.67 8.75 16.16
C LEU A 691 -6.75 9.89 16.61
N GLY A 692 -6.36 9.93 17.89
CA GLY A 692 -5.40 10.88 18.45
C GLY A 692 -3.94 10.40 18.54
N GLU A 693 -3.18 11.05 19.44
CA GLU A 693 -1.79 10.74 19.77
C GLU A 693 -1.63 9.41 20.54
N ALA A 694 -0.41 8.88 20.59
CA ALA A 694 -0.10 7.64 21.31
C ALA A 694 0.34 7.88 22.76
N THR A 695 -0.04 6.98 23.64
CA THR A 695 0.43 6.91 25.04
C THR A 695 1.47 5.80 25.17
N HIS A 696 2.62 6.10 25.75
CA HIS A 696 3.64 5.10 26.08
C HIS A 696 3.28 4.34 27.36
N VAL A 697 3.43 3.01 27.34
CA VAL A 697 3.17 2.12 28.47
C VAL A 697 4.22 1.01 28.54
N THR A 698 4.70 0.68 29.73
CA THR A 698 5.71 -0.37 29.98
C THR A 698 5.09 -1.57 30.70
N ASN A 699 5.52 -2.78 30.33
CA ASN A 699 4.94 -4.06 30.75
C ASN A 699 3.40 -4.14 30.65
N PRO A 700 2.75 -3.68 29.55
CA PRO A 700 1.30 -3.63 29.48
C PRO A 700 0.68 -5.03 29.26
N VAL A 701 -0.50 -5.25 29.82
CA VAL A 701 -1.35 -6.38 29.40
C VAL A 701 -1.81 -6.13 27.95
N PHE A 702 -1.67 -7.13 27.09
CA PHE A 702 -2.10 -7.03 25.69
C PHE A 702 -3.63 -7.02 25.56
N ASP A 703 -4.18 -6.02 24.86
CA ASP A 703 -5.58 -5.99 24.42
C ASP A 703 -5.64 -5.98 22.89
N PRO A 704 -6.16 -7.05 22.23
CA PRO A 704 -6.29 -7.10 20.77
C PRO A 704 -7.30 -6.08 20.19
N LYS A 705 -8.07 -5.37 21.03
CA LYS A 705 -8.98 -4.30 20.61
C LYS A 705 -8.33 -2.91 20.65
N LEU A 706 -7.22 -2.74 21.38
CA LEU A 706 -6.54 -1.46 21.56
C LEU A 706 -5.52 -1.28 20.43
N PRO A 707 -5.71 -0.32 19.50
CA PRO A 707 -4.74 -0.08 18.44
C PRO A 707 -3.46 0.54 19.00
N GLY A 708 -2.33 -0.03 18.61
CA GLY A 708 -1.02 0.41 19.04
C GLY A 708 0.12 -0.36 18.38
N SER A 709 1.33 0.07 18.72
CA SER A 709 2.60 -0.53 18.32
C SER A 709 3.23 -1.14 19.57
N TRP A 710 3.60 -2.42 19.54
CA TRP A 710 3.97 -3.21 20.72
C TRP A 710 5.35 -3.84 20.51
N LEU A 711 6.25 -3.71 21.49
CA LEU A 711 7.50 -4.46 21.53
C LEU A 711 7.22 -5.81 22.20
N VAL A 712 7.32 -6.89 21.42
CA VAL A 712 7.00 -8.25 21.88
C VAL A 712 8.07 -9.21 21.37
N ASP A 713 8.46 -10.20 22.17
CA ASP A 713 9.18 -11.35 21.64
C ASP A 713 8.18 -12.35 21.05
N LEU A 714 8.40 -12.77 19.80
CA LEU A 714 7.61 -13.79 19.09
C LEU A 714 8.51 -14.90 18.52
N SER A 715 9.80 -14.94 18.89
CA SER A 715 10.76 -15.97 18.46
C SER A 715 10.39 -17.38 18.89
N HIS A 716 9.60 -17.50 19.97
CA HIS A 716 9.09 -18.77 20.52
C HIS A 716 7.91 -19.38 19.75
N VAL A 717 7.34 -18.67 18.77
CA VAL A 717 6.26 -19.22 17.94
C VAL A 717 6.83 -20.26 16.96
N ASP A 718 6.16 -21.39 16.82
CA ASP A 718 6.52 -22.48 15.92
C ASP A 718 5.35 -22.77 14.97
N LEU A 719 5.56 -22.55 13.67
CA LEU A 719 4.52 -22.78 12.66
C LEU A 719 4.23 -24.27 12.41
N SER A 720 5.11 -25.16 12.90
CA SER A 720 4.92 -26.61 12.82
C SER A 720 3.76 -27.09 13.70
N LYS A 721 3.30 -26.28 14.67
CA LYS A 721 2.25 -26.63 15.63
C LYS A 721 1.38 -25.42 15.97
N VAL A 722 0.27 -25.24 15.26
CA VAL A 722 -0.57 -24.04 15.38
C VAL A 722 -2.04 -24.36 15.60
N LYS A 723 -2.78 -23.44 16.23
CA LYS A 723 -4.24 -23.54 16.32
C LYS A 723 -4.91 -23.09 15.03
N VAL A 724 -5.82 -23.93 14.53
CA VAL A 724 -6.74 -23.59 13.44
C VAL A 724 -8.15 -23.50 14.03
N GLY A 725 -8.56 -22.30 14.41
CA GLY A 725 -9.84 -22.04 15.08
C GLY A 725 -9.82 -22.42 16.57
N LYS A 726 -9.94 -23.72 16.88
CA LYS A 726 -9.87 -24.25 18.26
C LYS A 726 -8.98 -25.48 18.41
N GLU A 727 -8.70 -26.18 17.32
CA GLU A 727 -7.94 -27.42 17.28
C GLU A 727 -6.47 -27.11 17.01
N TRP A 728 -5.55 -27.86 17.63
CA TRP A 728 -4.14 -27.85 17.25
C TRP A 728 -3.95 -28.70 16.00
N VAL A 729 -3.15 -28.21 15.06
CA VAL A 729 -2.77 -28.89 13.83
C VAL A 729 -1.24 -28.91 13.74
N GLU A 730 -0.68 -30.08 13.46
CA GLU A 730 0.73 -30.20 13.08
C GLU A 730 0.87 -29.93 11.58
N LEU A 731 1.87 -29.14 11.18
CA LEU A 731 2.16 -28.74 9.80
C LEU A 731 3.67 -28.85 9.55
N ASP A 732 4.09 -28.83 8.28
CA ASP A 732 5.50 -28.56 7.98
C ASP A 732 5.76 -27.06 8.10
N GLY A 733 6.30 -26.66 9.26
CA GLY A 733 6.66 -25.27 9.55
C GLY A 733 7.81 -24.73 8.69
N SER A 734 8.57 -25.57 7.99
CA SER A 734 9.65 -25.14 7.09
C SER A 734 9.14 -24.68 5.73
N LEU A 735 7.96 -25.14 5.32
CA LEU A 735 7.31 -24.77 4.05
C LEU A 735 6.37 -23.55 4.19
N LEU A 736 6.33 -22.91 5.36
CA LEU A 736 5.41 -21.83 5.71
C LEU A 736 6.13 -20.53 6.10
N PRO A 737 5.75 -19.36 5.55
CA PRO A 737 6.34 -18.08 5.93
C PRO A 737 5.84 -17.59 7.29
N SER A 738 6.76 -17.12 8.12
CA SER A 738 6.48 -16.39 9.36
C SER A 738 5.53 -15.20 9.12
N PRO A 739 4.36 -15.13 9.80
CA PRO A 739 3.46 -13.98 9.70
C PRO A 739 3.98 -12.72 10.39
N PHE A 740 5.11 -12.81 11.08
CA PHE A 740 5.67 -11.74 11.90
C PHE A 740 6.65 -10.85 11.14
N THR A 741 7.24 -11.34 10.04
CA THR A 741 8.17 -10.58 9.19
C THR A 741 7.63 -10.43 7.76
N PRO A 742 8.04 -9.41 6.99
CA PRO A 742 7.66 -9.29 5.58
C PRO A 742 8.39 -10.30 4.69
N LYS A 743 9.56 -10.80 5.11
CA LYS A 743 10.37 -11.79 4.39
C LYS A 743 10.05 -13.25 4.75
N GLY A 744 9.07 -13.51 5.61
CA GLY A 744 8.70 -14.88 6.03
C GLY A 744 9.71 -15.55 6.97
N GLU A 745 10.78 -14.87 7.35
CA GLU A 745 11.78 -15.27 8.35
C GLU A 745 11.18 -15.38 9.77
N ARG A 746 11.59 -16.39 10.54
CA ARG A 746 11.29 -16.47 11.98
C ARG A 746 11.95 -15.30 12.72
N PRO A 747 11.29 -14.61 13.67
CA PRO A 747 11.95 -13.59 14.48
C PRO A 747 13.01 -14.19 15.40
N ASP A 748 14.18 -13.56 15.50
CA ASP A 748 15.25 -13.97 16.42
C ASP A 748 15.12 -13.41 17.85
N GLY A 749 14.08 -12.60 18.11
CA GLY A 749 13.84 -12.02 19.44
C GLY A 749 12.80 -10.89 19.44
N PRO A 750 12.87 -9.96 20.43
CA PRO A 750 11.95 -8.84 20.56
C PRO A 750 11.95 -7.88 19.36
N ALA A 751 10.76 -7.60 18.82
CA ALA A 751 10.55 -6.64 17.73
C ALA A 751 9.24 -5.85 17.88
N TRP A 752 9.14 -4.73 17.16
CA TRP A 752 7.92 -3.93 17.11
C TRP A 752 6.91 -4.47 16.11
N TYR A 753 5.68 -4.68 16.59
CA TYR A 753 4.55 -5.19 15.82
C TYR A 753 3.30 -4.31 16.02
N ALA A 754 2.43 -4.22 15.01
CA ALA A 754 1.11 -3.61 15.18
C ALA A 754 0.13 -4.59 15.85
N THR A 755 -0.90 -4.09 16.55
CA THR A 755 -1.91 -4.93 17.26
C THR A 755 -2.41 -6.16 16.47
N PRO A 756 -2.71 -6.11 15.15
CA PRO A 756 -3.18 -7.28 14.40
C PRO A 756 -2.19 -8.45 14.35
N THR A 757 -0.89 -8.17 14.34
CA THR A 757 0.20 -9.18 14.30
C THR A 757 0.32 -9.89 15.65
N VAL A 758 0.34 -9.12 16.75
CA VAL A 758 0.40 -9.67 18.12
C VAL A 758 -0.87 -10.47 18.45
N ALA A 759 -2.05 -9.96 18.05
CA ALA A 759 -3.31 -10.66 18.22
C ALA A 759 -3.34 -12.01 17.47
N TYR A 760 -2.60 -12.12 16.37
CA TYR A 760 -2.54 -13.34 15.58
C TYR A 760 -1.61 -14.41 16.17
N ALA A 761 -0.54 -14.04 16.89
CA ALA A 761 0.22 -15.00 17.70
C ALA A 761 -0.66 -15.68 18.76
N THR A 762 -1.57 -14.90 19.39
CA THR A 762 -2.58 -15.44 20.31
C THR A 762 -3.61 -16.33 19.60
N GLU A 763 -4.02 -16.00 18.37
CA GLU A 763 -4.92 -16.83 17.55
C GLU A 763 -4.28 -18.18 17.18
N LEU A 764 -2.99 -18.18 16.81
CA LEU A 764 -2.18 -19.39 16.57
C LEU A 764 -1.96 -20.22 17.83
N GLY A 765 -2.31 -19.69 19.01
CA GLY A 765 -2.36 -20.42 20.28
C GLY A 765 -1.25 -20.10 21.28
N TYR A 766 -0.39 -19.13 20.98
CA TYR A 766 0.79 -18.78 21.78
C TYR A 766 0.50 -17.67 22.79
N GLU A 767 1.22 -17.68 23.93
CA GLU A 767 1.19 -16.57 24.88
C GLU A 767 2.02 -15.39 24.34
N VAL A 768 1.53 -14.16 24.54
CA VAL A 768 2.21 -12.91 24.18
C VAL A 768 2.47 -12.08 25.43
N ARG A 769 3.70 -11.57 25.59
CA ARG A 769 4.14 -10.77 26.74
C ARG A 769 4.80 -9.47 26.25
N PRO A 770 4.05 -8.37 26.09
CA PRO A 770 4.62 -7.10 25.65
C PRO A 770 5.58 -6.51 26.69
N ILE A 771 6.75 -6.08 26.22
CA ILE A 771 7.77 -5.39 27.02
C ILE A 771 7.36 -3.93 27.22
N GLU A 772 6.90 -3.29 26.14
CA GLU A 772 6.36 -1.93 26.11
C GLU A 772 5.43 -1.75 24.91
N ALA A 773 4.64 -0.68 24.91
CA ALA A 773 3.78 -0.33 23.78
C ALA A 773 3.51 1.18 23.68
N TRP A 774 3.11 1.60 22.48
CA TRP A 774 2.57 2.91 22.16
C TRP A 774 1.11 2.72 21.72
N VAL A 775 0.17 2.98 22.63
CA VAL A 775 -1.26 2.65 22.49
C VAL A 775 -2.13 3.89 22.30
N ARG A 776 -3.25 3.76 21.57
CA ARG A 776 -4.16 4.87 21.27
C ARG A 776 -5.56 4.61 21.85
N TYR A 777 -5.81 5.19 23.04
CA TYR A 777 -7.08 5.07 23.75
C TYR A 777 -8.25 5.76 23.06
N ASP A 778 -8.00 6.90 22.39
CA ASP A 778 -8.93 7.46 21.41
C ASP A 778 -8.79 6.69 20.09
N ASN A 779 -9.81 5.91 19.74
CA ASN A 779 -9.81 5.04 18.58
C ASN A 779 -11.21 4.83 17.98
N GLY A 780 -11.26 4.37 16.74
CA GLY A 780 -12.49 4.07 16.03
C GLY A 780 -12.27 3.50 14.64
N ARG A 781 -13.36 3.24 13.92
CA ARG A 781 -13.33 2.65 12.58
C ARG A 781 -13.28 3.70 11.47
N TYR A 782 -12.19 4.47 11.45
CA TYR A 782 -11.98 5.58 10.50
C TYR A 782 -12.04 5.16 9.02
N LEU A 783 -11.73 3.90 8.71
CA LEU A 783 -11.64 3.41 7.34
C LEU A 783 -12.90 2.66 6.84
N ASP A 784 -13.91 2.43 7.69
CA ASP A 784 -15.12 1.66 7.28
C ASP A 784 -15.86 2.37 6.13
N GLY A 785 -16.11 3.68 6.23
CA GLY A 785 -16.77 4.43 5.16
C GLY A 785 -15.97 4.42 3.86
N TRP A 786 -14.66 4.61 3.95
CA TRP A 786 -13.71 4.62 2.83
C TRP A 786 -13.66 3.26 2.12
N TYR A 787 -13.56 2.17 2.89
CA TYR A 787 -13.61 0.81 2.37
C TYR A 787 -14.93 0.52 1.65
N ASN A 788 -16.08 0.78 2.30
CA ASN A 788 -17.39 0.51 1.70
C ASN A 788 -17.53 1.25 0.36
N ARG A 789 -17.22 2.55 0.32
CA ARG A 789 -17.31 3.36 -0.91
C ARG A 789 -16.42 2.84 -2.04
N LEU A 790 -15.19 2.41 -1.75
CA LEU A 790 -14.27 1.87 -2.77
C LEU A 790 -14.61 0.44 -3.19
N ARG A 791 -15.11 -0.41 -2.28
CA ARG A 791 -15.70 -1.71 -2.62
C ARG A 791 -16.86 -1.52 -3.59
N ASP A 792 -17.82 -0.67 -3.23
CA ASP A 792 -19.06 -0.52 -3.99
C ASP A 792 -18.79 0.11 -5.37
N ALA A 793 -17.81 1.03 -5.46
CA ALA A 793 -17.28 1.53 -6.72
C ALA A 793 -16.66 0.43 -7.60
N TYR A 794 -15.83 -0.44 -7.01
CA TYR A 794 -15.22 -1.57 -7.72
C TYR A 794 -16.26 -2.57 -8.20
N LEU A 795 -17.12 -3.06 -7.30
CA LEU A 795 -18.14 -4.06 -7.62
C LEU A 795 -19.13 -3.57 -8.68
N ALA A 796 -19.57 -2.30 -8.61
CA ALA A 796 -20.43 -1.74 -9.65
C ALA A 796 -19.72 -1.66 -11.01
N THR A 797 -18.41 -1.36 -11.05
CA THR A 797 -17.66 -1.31 -12.32
C THR A 797 -17.33 -2.69 -12.87
N MET A 798 -17.08 -3.67 -12.01
CA MET A 798 -16.94 -5.08 -12.42
C MET A 798 -18.26 -5.66 -12.93
N ALA A 799 -19.39 -5.28 -12.32
CA ALA A 799 -20.72 -5.71 -12.76
C ALA A 799 -21.10 -5.14 -14.15
N ASP A 800 -20.78 -3.87 -14.44
CA ASP A 800 -20.92 -3.31 -15.80
C ASP A 800 -20.08 -4.09 -16.83
N LEU A 801 -18.88 -4.56 -16.42
CA LEU A 801 -17.98 -5.40 -17.22
C LEU A 801 -18.39 -6.89 -17.26
N GLY A 802 -19.59 -7.23 -16.75
CA GLY A 802 -20.15 -8.58 -16.78
C GLY A 802 -19.52 -9.56 -15.78
N VAL A 803 -18.92 -9.08 -14.69
CA VAL A 803 -18.36 -9.90 -13.61
C VAL A 803 -19.15 -9.67 -12.31
N HIS A 804 -19.93 -10.67 -11.91
CA HIS A 804 -20.86 -10.57 -10.78
C HIS A 804 -20.36 -11.30 -9.52
N THR A 805 -20.98 -11.03 -8.37
CA THR A 805 -20.52 -11.51 -7.05
C THR A 805 -20.95 -12.92 -6.67
N ASP A 806 -21.88 -13.46 -7.44
CA ASP A 806 -22.71 -14.66 -7.25
C ASP A 806 -22.50 -15.70 -8.36
N MET A 807 -21.54 -15.46 -9.27
CA MET A 807 -21.09 -16.43 -10.27
C MET A 807 -20.51 -17.70 -9.62
N GLU A 808 -20.77 -18.85 -10.24
CA GLU A 808 -20.11 -20.10 -9.88
C GLU A 808 -18.61 -20.05 -10.26
N PRO A 809 -17.72 -20.84 -9.62
CA PRO A 809 -16.27 -20.67 -9.72
C PRO A 809 -15.69 -20.74 -11.13
N ALA A 810 -16.22 -21.61 -11.99
CA ALA A 810 -15.78 -21.74 -13.38
C ALA A 810 -16.25 -20.54 -14.23
N ASP A 811 -17.52 -20.16 -14.11
CA ASP A 811 -18.10 -19.00 -14.78
C ASP A 811 -17.39 -17.70 -14.37
N PHE A 812 -17.01 -17.57 -13.09
CA PHE A 812 -16.22 -16.45 -12.60
C PHE A 812 -14.83 -16.38 -13.26
N LEU A 813 -14.15 -17.51 -13.46
CA LEU A 813 -12.85 -17.52 -14.15
C LEU A 813 -13.01 -17.13 -15.63
N ALA A 814 -13.99 -17.71 -16.33
CA ALA A 814 -14.30 -17.34 -17.72
C ALA A 814 -14.75 -15.87 -17.86
N ALA A 815 -15.51 -15.35 -16.88
CA ALA A 815 -15.92 -13.96 -16.86
C ALA A 815 -14.77 -13.00 -16.50
N MET A 816 -13.74 -13.46 -15.79
CA MET A 816 -12.52 -12.69 -15.51
C MET A 816 -11.55 -12.66 -16.70
N ASP A 817 -11.60 -13.63 -17.61
CA ASP A 817 -10.80 -13.60 -18.84
C ASP A 817 -11.31 -12.53 -19.83
N GLY A 818 -10.38 -11.84 -20.49
CA GLY A 818 -10.67 -10.73 -21.42
C GLY A 818 -11.56 -9.60 -20.86
N TYR A 819 -11.76 -9.50 -19.53
CA TYR A 819 -12.88 -8.70 -19.00
C TYR A 819 -12.77 -7.19 -19.29
N LYS A 820 -11.54 -6.69 -19.47
CA LYS A 820 -11.28 -5.28 -19.82
C LYS A 820 -11.64 -4.94 -21.25
N ASP A 821 -11.59 -5.91 -22.16
CA ASP A 821 -11.74 -5.67 -23.60
C ASP A 821 -13.21 -5.46 -24.01
N ARG A 822 -14.13 -5.79 -23.09
CA ARG A 822 -15.58 -5.58 -23.21
C ARG A 822 -15.96 -4.09 -23.16
N ASP A 823 -15.26 -3.31 -22.34
CA ASP A 823 -15.34 -1.85 -22.27
C ASP A 823 -13.99 -1.32 -21.74
N PRO A 824 -13.05 -0.96 -22.62
CA PRO A 824 -11.71 -0.52 -22.23
C PRO A 824 -11.73 0.69 -21.30
N GLU A 825 -12.64 1.64 -21.51
CA GLU A 825 -12.82 2.83 -20.66
C GLU A 825 -13.20 2.46 -19.22
N LEU A 826 -14.12 1.52 -19.02
CA LEU A 826 -14.43 0.99 -17.69
C LEU A 826 -13.24 0.17 -17.13
N GLY A 827 -12.44 -0.47 -17.98
CA GLY A 827 -11.14 -1.05 -17.61
C GLY A 827 -10.15 -0.01 -17.04
N LEU A 828 -10.15 1.22 -17.55
CA LEU A 828 -9.39 2.35 -16.97
C LEU A 828 -9.97 2.76 -15.61
N VAL A 829 -11.30 2.84 -15.48
CA VAL A 829 -11.98 3.15 -14.20
C VAL A 829 -11.66 2.11 -13.12
N VAL A 830 -11.67 0.80 -13.42
CA VAL A 830 -11.25 -0.26 -12.49
C VAL A 830 -9.80 -0.05 -12.03
N SER A 831 -8.92 0.29 -12.96
CA SER A 831 -7.50 0.52 -12.69
C SER A 831 -7.31 1.75 -11.77
N ALA A 832 -8.03 2.84 -12.03
CA ALA A 832 -8.03 4.04 -11.21
C ALA A 832 -8.60 3.83 -9.79
N ILE A 833 -9.64 2.99 -9.64
CA ILE A 833 -10.19 2.61 -8.32
C ILE A 833 -9.14 1.83 -7.52
N LYS A 834 -8.48 0.82 -8.10
CA LYS A 834 -7.42 0.04 -7.44
C LYS A 834 -6.21 0.92 -7.07
N ALA A 835 -5.81 1.82 -7.96
CA ALA A 835 -4.77 2.81 -7.69
C ALA A 835 -5.11 3.77 -6.53
N THR A 836 -6.39 4.14 -6.39
CA THR A 836 -6.87 5.03 -5.31
C THR A 836 -6.77 4.35 -3.94
N VAL A 837 -6.93 3.03 -3.88
CA VAL A 837 -6.70 2.20 -2.67
C VAL A 837 -5.21 2.18 -2.30
N LYS A 838 -4.35 1.65 -3.20
CA LYS A 838 -2.90 1.48 -2.95
C LYS A 838 -2.22 2.83 -2.66
N GLY A 839 -2.53 3.84 -3.48
CA GLY A 839 -2.02 5.19 -3.34
C GLY A 839 -2.52 5.93 -2.09
N GLY A 840 -3.81 5.78 -1.74
CA GLY A 840 -4.39 6.42 -0.56
C GLY A 840 -3.76 5.94 0.74
N LEU A 841 -3.57 4.62 0.88
CA LEU A 841 -2.88 4.02 2.03
C LEU A 841 -1.38 4.36 2.03
N GLY A 842 -0.72 4.39 0.86
CA GLY A 842 0.66 4.84 0.73
C GLY A 842 0.88 6.28 1.20
N LYS A 843 -0.10 7.18 0.98
CA LYS A 843 -0.04 8.57 1.45
C LYS A 843 -0.12 8.73 2.97
N LEU A 844 -0.53 7.71 3.72
CA LEU A 844 -0.50 7.76 5.18
C LEU A 844 0.93 7.76 5.75
N ARG A 845 1.90 7.11 5.07
CA ARG A 845 3.33 7.11 5.42
C ARG A 845 4.17 7.78 4.32
N GLU A 846 3.70 8.93 3.82
CA GLU A 846 4.40 9.67 2.77
C GLU A 846 5.77 10.16 3.28
N ARG A 847 6.85 9.58 2.73
CA ARG A 847 8.26 9.99 2.89
C ARG A 847 8.52 11.38 2.23
N PRO A 848 9.61 12.09 2.59
CA PRO A 848 10.03 13.30 1.90
C PRO A 848 10.27 13.08 0.39
N ARG A 849 10.23 14.16 -0.40
CA ARG A 849 10.44 14.16 -1.86
C ARG A 849 11.19 15.43 -2.29
N GLY A 850 12.07 15.28 -3.28
CA GLY A 850 12.82 16.38 -3.90
C GLY A 850 14.16 16.68 -3.22
N GLU A 851 15.03 17.35 -3.97
CA GLU A 851 16.37 17.73 -3.50
C GLU A 851 16.32 18.78 -2.38
N GLY A 852 17.34 18.79 -1.53
CA GLY A 852 17.52 19.79 -0.46
C GLY A 852 16.84 19.48 0.88
N TRP A 853 15.96 18.47 0.98
CA TRP A 853 15.56 17.93 2.28
C TRP A 853 16.76 17.28 3.01
N ARG A 854 16.73 17.27 4.34
CA ARG A 854 17.78 16.67 5.19
C ARG A 854 17.15 15.82 6.29
N PRO A 855 17.74 14.65 6.64
CA PRO A 855 17.35 13.89 7.82
C PRO A 855 17.26 14.77 9.09
N GLY A 856 16.26 14.50 9.92
CA GLY A 856 15.91 15.28 11.10
C GLY A 856 15.05 16.53 10.83
N GLN A 857 14.81 16.91 9.56
CA GLN A 857 13.97 18.07 9.23
C GLN A 857 12.53 17.68 8.86
N PRO A 858 11.49 18.44 9.28
CA PRO A 858 10.11 18.15 8.93
C PRO A 858 9.83 18.42 7.43
N TRP A 859 9.00 17.58 6.81
CA TRP A 859 8.57 17.75 5.41
C TRP A 859 7.06 17.97 5.29
N ARG A 860 6.62 18.40 4.10
CA ARG A 860 5.25 18.84 3.78
C ARG A 860 4.14 17.82 4.04
N ALA A 861 4.45 16.55 4.28
CA ALA A 861 3.45 15.54 4.59
C ALA A 861 3.09 15.53 6.09
N LEU A 862 4.04 15.87 6.97
CA LEU A 862 3.84 15.85 8.43
C LEU A 862 2.82 16.90 8.88
N SER A 863 2.61 17.99 8.11
CA SER A 863 1.55 18.97 8.36
C SER A 863 0.17 18.52 7.86
N ARG A 864 -0.12 17.21 7.85
CA ARG A 864 -1.42 16.63 7.49
C ARG A 864 -1.90 15.76 8.66
N PRO A 865 -3.15 15.93 9.16
CA PRO A 865 -3.76 14.99 10.11
C PRO A 865 -3.81 13.55 9.57
N THR A 866 -3.84 13.40 8.24
CA THR A 866 -3.83 12.14 7.51
C THR A 866 -2.42 11.60 7.21
N TRP A 867 -1.36 12.11 7.86
CA TRP A 867 -0.07 11.42 7.93
C TRP A 867 -0.09 10.54 9.18
N ARG A 868 -0.27 9.24 8.97
CA ARG A 868 -0.62 8.23 9.96
C ARG A 868 0.08 6.91 9.65
N PRO A 869 1.41 6.81 9.88
CA PRO A 869 2.16 5.58 9.61
C PRO A 869 1.63 4.37 10.38
N ASP A 870 1.09 4.59 11.59
CA ASP A 870 0.42 3.60 12.43
C ASP A 870 -0.80 2.96 11.73
N ILE A 871 -1.64 3.78 11.09
CA ILE A 871 -2.82 3.30 10.34
C ILE A 871 -2.38 2.47 9.13
N ARG A 872 -1.33 2.88 8.42
CA ARG A 872 -0.77 2.07 7.31
C ARG A 872 -0.25 0.72 7.81
N ALA A 873 0.54 0.73 8.89
CA ALA A 873 1.09 -0.49 9.48
C ALA A 873 -0.01 -1.48 9.88
N ALA A 874 -1.05 -1.00 10.59
CA ALA A 874 -2.16 -1.85 11.03
C ALA A 874 -3.03 -2.40 9.87
N VAL A 875 -3.16 -1.67 8.75
CA VAL A 875 -3.86 -2.17 7.55
C VAL A 875 -3.02 -3.24 6.84
N ILE A 876 -1.72 -3.01 6.66
CA ILE A 876 -0.84 -3.97 5.97
C ILE A 876 -0.66 -5.23 6.81
N SER A 877 -0.41 -5.11 8.10
CA SER A 877 -0.23 -6.25 9.00
C SER A 877 -1.48 -7.13 9.06
N ARG A 878 -2.67 -6.52 9.17
CA ARG A 878 -3.94 -7.24 9.08
C ARG A 878 -4.16 -7.88 7.71
N THR A 879 -3.61 -7.32 6.63
CA THR A 879 -3.65 -7.93 5.29
C THR A 879 -2.77 -9.18 5.25
N ARG A 880 -1.52 -9.11 5.73
CA ARG A 880 -0.57 -10.24 5.83
C ARG A 880 -1.13 -11.37 6.71
N ILE A 881 -1.69 -11.03 7.87
CA ILE A 881 -2.37 -11.95 8.80
C ILE A 881 -3.60 -12.60 8.16
N ASN A 882 -4.43 -11.84 7.43
CA ASN A 882 -5.58 -12.39 6.72
C ASN A 882 -5.19 -13.33 5.56
N LEU A 883 -4.00 -13.16 5.00
CA LEU A 883 -3.44 -14.07 3.99
C LEU A 883 -2.87 -15.34 4.63
N HIS A 884 -2.01 -15.21 5.65
CA HIS A 884 -1.43 -16.35 6.37
C HIS A 884 -2.50 -17.26 7.00
N ARG A 885 -3.59 -16.69 7.55
CA ARG A 885 -4.73 -17.49 8.06
C ARG A 885 -5.35 -18.41 6.99
N LYS A 886 -5.41 -17.97 5.73
CA LYS A 886 -5.90 -18.80 4.62
C LYS A 886 -4.88 -19.85 4.21
N ILE A 887 -3.59 -19.51 4.21
CA ILE A 887 -2.49 -20.42 3.88
C ILE A 887 -2.42 -21.56 4.89
N VAL A 888 -2.34 -21.25 6.19
CA VAL A 888 -2.39 -22.25 7.28
C VAL A 888 -3.63 -23.13 7.17
N LYS A 889 -4.81 -22.53 6.91
CA LYS A 889 -6.06 -23.29 6.78
C LYS A 889 -6.13 -24.14 5.50
N HIS A 890 -5.45 -23.73 4.43
CA HIS A 890 -5.31 -24.50 3.21
C HIS A 890 -4.38 -25.69 3.45
N ALA A 891 -3.16 -25.47 3.95
CA ALA A 891 -2.19 -26.52 4.28
C ALA A 891 -2.76 -27.54 5.28
N ALA A 892 -3.49 -27.09 6.32
CA ALA A 892 -4.19 -27.94 7.28
C ALA A 892 -5.33 -28.80 6.69
N PHE A 893 -5.71 -28.59 5.42
CA PHE A 893 -6.77 -29.33 4.74
C PHE A 893 -6.27 -30.11 3.51
N THR A 894 -5.28 -29.60 2.79
CA THR A 894 -4.74 -30.19 1.55
C THR A 894 -3.36 -30.82 1.71
N GLY A 895 -2.62 -30.49 2.77
CA GLY A 895 -1.18 -30.75 2.90
C GLY A 895 -0.29 -29.86 2.02
N GLN A 896 -0.87 -29.04 1.13
CA GLN A 896 -0.11 -28.21 0.19
C GLN A 896 0.29 -26.87 0.83
N CYS A 897 1.56 -26.50 0.66
CA CYS A 897 2.12 -25.23 1.09
C CYS A 897 2.46 -24.36 -0.13
N PRO A 898 2.45 -23.01 -0.01
CA PRO A 898 2.83 -22.14 -1.11
C PRO A 898 4.33 -22.26 -1.42
N VAL A 899 4.69 -22.04 -2.68
CA VAL A 899 6.10 -21.99 -3.14
C VAL A 899 6.63 -20.55 -3.08
N ALA A 900 5.76 -19.57 -3.36
CA ALA A 900 6.11 -18.16 -3.43
C ALA A 900 4.91 -17.25 -3.06
N ILE A 901 5.20 -16.08 -2.51
CA ILE A 901 4.23 -15.04 -2.15
C ILE A 901 4.82 -13.66 -2.44
N LEU A 902 4.08 -12.83 -3.17
CA LEU A 902 4.41 -11.41 -3.38
C LEU A 902 3.17 -10.55 -3.13
N SER A 903 3.24 -9.68 -2.12
CA SER A 903 2.17 -8.80 -1.65
C SER A 903 0.87 -9.54 -1.28
N ASP A 904 -0.02 -9.70 -2.26
CA ASP A 904 -1.34 -10.34 -2.18
C ASP A 904 -1.51 -11.51 -3.18
N CYS A 905 -0.47 -11.81 -3.97
CA CYS A 905 -0.37 -12.99 -4.82
C CYS A 905 0.33 -14.16 -4.10
N VAL A 906 -0.19 -15.37 -4.26
CA VAL A 906 0.35 -16.63 -3.73
C VAL A 906 0.42 -17.66 -4.85
N VAL A 907 1.53 -18.38 -4.96
CA VAL A 907 1.77 -19.42 -5.97
C VAL A 907 1.84 -20.79 -5.32
N TYR A 908 1.09 -21.74 -5.89
CA TYR A 908 1.11 -23.16 -5.54
C TYR A 908 1.50 -24.00 -6.77
N ALA A 909 2.13 -25.16 -6.55
CA ALA A 909 2.32 -26.16 -7.58
C ALA A 909 1.05 -27.03 -7.73
N ALA A 910 0.70 -27.41 -8.96
CA ALA A 910 -0.52 -28.16 -9.28
C ALA A 910 -0.36 -29.03 -10.56
N ASP A 911 -1.19 -30.07 -10.68
CA ASP A 911 -1.27 -30.91 -11.88
C ASP A 911 -2.01 -30.22 -13.04
N GLY A 912 -2.95 -29.33 -12.73
CA GLY A 912 -3.76 -28.58 -13.69
C GLY A 912 -3.41 -27.09 -13.73
N THR A 913 -4.00 -26.38 -14.69
CA THR A 913 -3.66 -24.98 -15.00
C THR A 913 -4.51 -23.95 -14.26
N SER A 914 -5.53 -24.36 -13.50
CA SER A 914 -6.56 -23.52 -12.91
C SER A 914 -6.46 -23.49 -11.38
N PRO A 915 -6.85 -22.39 -10.72
CA PRO A 915 -7.06 -22.40 -9.27
C PRO A 915 -8.05 -23.47 -8.79
N LEU A 916 -8.96 -23.95 -9.67
CA LEU A 916 -9.88 -25.04 -9.32
C LEU A 916 -9.18 -26.38 -9.07
N ASP A 917 -7.97 -26.57 -9.60
CA ASP A 917 -7.25 -27.85 -9.52
C ASP A 917 -6.56 -28.07 -8.16
N PHE A 918 -6.42 -27.00 -7.35
CA PHE A 918 -5.82 -27.07 -6.01
C PHE A 918 -6.66 -26.41 -4.90
N LEU A 919 -7.57 -25.48 -5.21
CA LEU A 919 -8.40 -24.84 -4.18
C LEU A 919 -9.39 -25.85 -3.55
N PRO A 920 -9.44 -25.99 -2.21
CA PRO A 920 -10.25 -27.01 -1.57
C PRO A 920 -11.75 -26.67 -1.56
N TYR A 921 -12.53 -27.53 -2.22
CA TYR A 921 -14.00 -27.55 -2.16
C TYR A 921 -14.49 -28.82 -1.46
N ARG A 922 -15.55 -28.70 -0.66
CA ARG A 922 -16.29 -29.80 -0.02
C ARG A 922 -17.77 -29.63 -0.31
N GLU A 923 -18.42 -30.67 -0.82
CA GLU A 923 -19.87 -30.66 -1.13
C GLU A 923 -20.26 -29.46 -2.02
N GLY A 924 -19.42 -29.17 -3.03
CA GLY A 924 -19.56 -28.02 -3.94
C GLY A 924 -19.21 -26.65 -3.35
N LYS A 925 -18.83 -26.55 -2.08
CA LYS A 925 -18.58 -25.27 -1.38
C LYS A 925 -17.10 -25.10 -1.04
N PRO A 926 -16.51 -23.90 -1.22
CA PRO A 926 -15.11 -23.65 -0.88
C PRO A 926 -14.89 -23.70 0.63
N LEU A 927 -13.70 -24.14 1.04
CA LEU A 927 -13.29 -24.30 2.45
C LEU A 927 -13.60 -23.05 3.30
N PRO A 928 -14.48 -23.13 4.34
CA PRO A 928 -14.93 -21.97 5.08
C PRO A 928 -13.79 -21.19 5.76
N GLY A 929 -13.53 -19.97 5.30
CA GLY A 929 -12.45 -19.10 5.79
C GLY A 929 -11.07 -19.39 5.19
N GLY A 930 -10.96 -20.32 4.25
CA GLY A 930 -9.78 -20.48 3.39
C GLY A 930 -9.81 -19.52 2.20
N PHE A 931 -9.10 -19.88 1.14
CA PHE A 931 -9.23 -19.23 -0.16
C PHE A 931 -10.59 -19.57 -0.82
N LYS A 932 -11.22 -18.58 -1.45
CA LYS A 932 -12.44 -18.72 -2.26
C LYS A 932 -12.31 -17.82 -3.49
N LEU A 933 -12.66 -18.34 -4.67
CA LEU A 933 -12.79 -17.56 -5.90
C LEU A 933 -13.96 -16.56 -5.84
N GLY A 934 -13.77 -15.38 -6.41
CA GLY A 934 -14.82 -14.38 -6.65
C GLY A 934 -14.30 -12.93 -6.62
N ILE A 935 -15.14 -12.00 -7.06
CA ILE A 935 -14.73 -10.60 -7.27
C ILE A 935 -14.75 -9.72 -6.00
N ASN A 936 -15.40 -10.16 -4.92
CA ASN A 936 -15.48 -9.40 -3.67
C ASN A 936 -14.09 -9.16 -3.04
N PRO A 937 -13.81 -7.96 -2.50
CA PRO A 937 -12.55 -7.69 -1.81
C PRO A 937 -12.24 -8.72 -0.71
N GLY A 938 -11.04 -9.28 -0.75
CA GLY A 938 -10.62 -10.36 0.14
C GLY A 938 -10.91 -11.78 -0.37
N LEU A 939 -11.62 -11.96 -1.50
CA LEU A 939 -11.65 -13.21 -2.27
C LEU A 939 -10.49 -13.23 -3.28
N VAL A 940 -10.22 -14.40 -3.89
CA VAL A 940 -9.15 -14.55 -4.90
C VAL A 940 -9.67 -14.56 -6.34
N LYS A 941 -8.79 -14.19 -7.26
CA LYS A 941 -8.86 -14.50 -8.70
C LYS A 941 -7.61 -15.28 -9.10
N HIS A 942 -7.66 -15.91 -10.27
CA HIS A 942 -6.45 -16.31 -10.98
C HIS A 942 -5.62 -15.05 -11.33
N GLU A 943 -4.30 -15.15 -11.24
CA GLU A 943 -3.37 -14.08 -11.64
C GLU A 943 -2.52 -14.48 -12.84
N GLY A 944 -2.15 -15.77 -12.95
CA GLY A 944 -1.46 -16.37 -14.07
C GLY A 944 -1.08 -17.83 -13.78
N THR A 945 -0.64 -18.56 -14.81
CA THR A 945 -0.17 -19.95 -14.69
C THR A 945 1.03 -20.16 -15.59
N GLN A 946 2.07 -20.80 -15.06
CA GLN A 946 3.28 -21.22 -15.79
C GLN A 946 3.52 -22.72 -15.60
N THR A 947 4.57 -23.27 -16.19
CA THR A 947 5.02 -24.65 -15.90
C THR A 947 5.99 -24.67 -14.72
N VAL A 948 6.09 -25.81 -14.04
CA VAL A 948 7.14 -26.06 -13.03
C VAL A 948 8.52 -25.95 -13.67
N LEU A 949 8.69 -26.45 -14.90
CA LEU A 949 9.93 -26.32 -15.69
C LEU A 949 10.33 -24.86 -15.95
N TRP A 950 9.38 -23.97 -16.28
CA TRP A 950 9.66 -22.53 -16.40
C TRP A 950 10.13 -21.94 -15.07
N GLY A 951 9.55 -22.38 -13.95
CA GLY A 951 9.93 -21.88 -12.62
C GLY A 951 11.39 -22.21 -12.27
N GLU A 952 11.82 -23.43 -12.55
CA GLU A 952 13.21 -23.84 -12.32
C GLU A 952 14.19 -23.31 -13.38
N GLU A 953 13.80 -23.21 -14.67
CA GLU A 953 14.61 -22.55 -15.71
C GLU A 953 14.88 -21.08 -15.35
N VAL A 954 13.88 -20.38 -14.79
CA VAL A 954 14.01 -19.00 -14.32
C VAL A 954 14.92 -18.92 -13.10
N ARG A 955 14.88 -19.89 -12.17
CA ARG A 955 15.79 -19.93 -11.01
C ARG A 955 17.23 -20.23 -11.41
N GLU A 956 17.43 -21.17 -12.34
CA GLU A 956 18.74 -21.49 -12.92
C GLU A 956 19.34 -20.30 -13.67
N ARG A 957 18.53 -19.60 -14.49
CA ARG A 957 18.96 -18.43 -15.27
C ARG A 957 19.49 -17.27 -14.41
N PHE A 958 18.97 -17.10 -13.20
CA PHE A 958 19.36 -16.04 -12.26
C PHE A 958 20.27 -16.54 -11.12
N ASP A 959 20.63 -17.82 -11.09
CA ASP A 959 21.40 -18.48 -10.02
C ASP A 959 20.80 -18.21 -8.61
N ALA A 960 19.47 -18.33 -8.51
CA ALA A 960 18.69 -17.83 -7.38
C ALA A 960 17.50 -18.77 -7.05
N LEU A 961 17.75 -19.82 -6.26
CA LEU A 961 16.73 -20.80 -5.84
C LEU A 961 15.55 -20.18 -5.05
N GLU A 962 15.79 -19.07 -4.36
CA GLU A 962 14.78 -18.31 -3.60
C GLU A 962 14.12 -17.19 -4.42
N LEU A 963 14.36 -17.12 -5.74
CA LEU A 963 13.73 -16.13 -6.61
C LEU A 963 12.20 -16.21 -6.53
N ASN A 964 11.57 -15.07 -6.28
CA ASN A 964 10.14 -14.98 -6.02
C ASN A 964 9.33 -15.04 -7.33
N LEU A 965 9.05 -16.26 -7.80
CA LEU A 965 8.34 -16.54 -9.05
C LEU A 965 6.96 -15.86 -9.15
N ALA A 966 6.35 -15.44 -8.03
CA ALA A 966 5.12 -14.63 -8.03
C ALA A 966 5.29 -13.26 -8.72
N ARG A 967 6.53 -12.76 -8.89
CA ARG A 967 6.86 -11.56 -9.68
C ARG A 967 6.47 -11.70 -11.16
N TYR A 968 6.61 -12.90 -11.73
CA TYR A 968 6.49 -13.17 -13.17
C TYR A 968 5.37 -14.16 -13.54
N ILE A 969 4.69 -14.75 -12.55
CA ILE A 969 3.67 -15.80 -12.74
C ILE A 969 2.53 -15.41 -13.71
N LYS A 970 2.26 -14.11 -13.80
CA LYS A 970 1.15 -13.50 -14.56
C LYS A 970 1.13 -13.86 -16.03
N ASP A 971 2.26 -13.64 -16.70
CA ASP A 971 2.43 -13.75 -18.15
C ASP A 971 3.69 -14.54 -18.54
N GLY A 972 4.58 -14.82 -17.58
CA GLY A 972 5.84 -15.53 -17.79
C GLY A 972 6.98 -14.64 -18.29
N THR A 973 6.73 -13.33 -18.43
CA THR A 973 7.71 -12.36 -18.96
C THR A 973 8.75 -12.03 -17.91
N VAL A 974 9.82 -12.82 -17.84
CA VAL A 974 10.96 -12.52 -16.97
C VAL A 974 11.88 -11.54 -17.69
N THR A 975 11.88 -10.29 -17.23
CA THR A 975 12.84 -9.27 -17.64
C THR A 975 14.19 -9.51 -16.95
N ASP A 976 15.31 -9.35 -17.66
CA ASP A 976 16.69 -9.45 -17.12
C ASP A 976 17.06 -8.36 -16.08
N VAL A 977 16.05 -7.63 -15.59
CA VAL A 977 16.10 -6.49 -14.69
C VAL A 977 15.15 -6.80 -13.51
N ASP A 978 15.63 -7.55 -12.52
CA ASP A 978 14.92 -7.72 -11.24
C ASP A 978 15.29 -6.57 -10.29
N ASN A 979 14.50 -5.50 -10.36
CA ASN A 979 14.68 -4.32 -9.51
C ASN A 979 14.05 -4.47 -8.09
N GLY A 980 13.55 -5.65 -7.73
CA GLY A 980 13.19 -6.00 -6.35
C GLY A 980 11.98 -5.28 -5.71
N GLU A 981 11.23 -4.44 -6.43
CA GLU A 981 10.05 -3.70 -5.92
C GLU A 981 8.88 -4.59 -5.42
#